data_AF-A0A9D1JEQ5-F1
#
_entry.id   AF-A0A9D1JEQ5-F1
#
_cell.length_a   1.000
_cell.length_b   1.000
_cell.length_c   1.000
_cell.angle_alpha   90.00
_cell.angle_beta   90.00
_cell.angle_gamma   90.00
#
_symmetry.space_group_name_H-M   'P 1'
#
loop_
_entity.id
_entity.type
_entity.pdbx_description
1 polymer ?
#
loop_
_entity_poly.entity_id
_entity_poly.type
_entity_poly.pdbx_seq_one_letter_code
_entity_poly.pdbx_strand_id
1 'polypeptide(L)'
;MTLRVSRSLLAIKSYINYVRHHNTAYCTTEIGKEKAEEKDLQNFNGKNKKVRYRFDEVKMSDGMFTLRGWAVPNNKMDNIIFQLYDEKKCLMEVSTTQVKRPDVGLFVFEDRNADNFGFILQFSMEKNKIFYLQIIEADKDGKEKNRYTVPLNRKDLARRARWEYSSIFKTYTYLKTNGVRRTVTKIVRKVLRMDMVNYQRWFERNKPGKAELAHQRQVKFSYRPKMSIIVPVYNTPLNFLNEMIQSVQQQTYSNWELCLANGSGNNKELNAVLKQYADADARIKFVVLEENKGISGNTNEALKLATGDFIALLDHDDLLAPNAMFECVKVLNRNPEVDVLYSDEDKVDMDGKRHFEPNFKPDFNIDLLCSVNYICHLFVVKKTLVDQFGGFTSKYDGAQDYDFIFRSIELSNKIYHIPKVLYHWRAHMDSTAENPESKLYAFKAGVTAIEDHYKRVGINGTVEMGPYYGMYRSHFKLPYHPLVSVIIPNKDHTDDLDKCIQSLMRTTYDNFEIIVVENNSDQKKTFDYYKKIEKENEKVTVVYWEHEFNYSAINNFGVSYANGEYLLLLNNDTEVINEDVFEEMLGYAMREDVGIVGARLYYEDDTVQHAGVIVGIGGVAGHVFAGAQANEPCYMGRSLCAQDYSAVTAACLMVRKEIFEEVDGLTEEFAVAFNDIDFCLKVRKLGKLVVYNPAAELHHYESKSRGYEDTEEKIQRFNGEIQKFQKRWKKFLLEGDPYYNPNLSLNCNNFSVDMTKGGIFGRKG
;
A
#
# COMPACT_ATOMS: atom_id res chain seq x y z
N MET A 1 27.47 -4.47 4.06
CA MET A 1 26.50 -4.60 5.18
C MET A 1 26.83 -3.73 6.41
N THR A 2 27.83 -2.83 6.32
CA THR A 2 28.32 -2.02 7.46
C THR A 2 27.92 -0.53 7.39
N LEU A 3 27.31 -0.08 6.29
CA LEU A 3 26.83 1.32 6.10
C LEU A 3 25.32 1.52 6.35
N ARG A 4 24.55 0.44 6.61
CA ARG A 4 23.11 0.50 6.92
C ARG A 4 22.78 0.87 8.38
N VAL A 5 23.79 1.03 9.25
CA VAL A 5 23.60 1.25 10.70
C VAL A 5 23.55 2.74 11.09
N SER A 6 24.13 3.66 10.30
CA SER A 6 24.07 5.10 10.59
C SER A 6 22.73 5.73 10.18
N ARG A 7 22.12 5.29 9.07
CA ARG A 7 20.85 5.81 8.53
C ARG A 7 19.63 5.52 9.42
N SER A 8 19.64 4.44 10.20
CA SER A 8 18.55 4.12 11.16
C SER A 8 18.49 5.08 12.36
N LEU A 9 19.61 5.70 12.74
CA LEU A 9 19.66 6.66 13.84
C LEU A 9 19.17 8.06 13.43
N LEU A 10 19.33 8.44 12.15
CA LEU A 10 18.82 9.70 11.61
C LEU A 10 17.30 9.66 11.38
N ALA A 11 16.78 8.57 10.81
CA ALA A 11 15.34 8.39 10.60
C ALA A 11 14.54 8.34 11.92
N ILE A 12 15.13 7.76 12.97
CA ILE A 12 14.57 7.80 14.34
C ILE A 12 14.61 9.23 14.92
N LYS A 13 15.65 10.02 14.63
CA LYS A 13 15.72 11.44 15.04
C LYS A 13 14.69 12.31 14.30
N SER A 14 14.53 12.13 12.99
CA SER A 14 13.51 12.83 12.18
C SER A 14 12.09 12.45 12.60
N TYR A 15 11.82 11.18 12.88
CA TYR A 15 10.51 10.74 13.38
C TYR A 15 10.21 11.29 14.79
N ILE A 16 11.23 11.36 15.67
CA ILE A 16 11.11 12.00 17.00
C ILE A 16 10.86 13.51 16.87
N ASN A 17 11.45 14.19 15.89
CA ASN A 17 11.24 15.63 15.65
C ASN A 17 9.89 15.92 14.96
N TYR A 18 9.47 15.06 14.02
CA TYR A 18 8.15 15.10 13.39
C TYR A 18 7.02 14.95 14.41
N VAL A 19 7.13 13.99 15.33
CA VAL A 19 6.19 13.79 16.44
C VAL A 19 6.25 14.91 17.49
N ARG A 20 7.40 15.58 17.67
CA ARG A 20 7.54 16.75 18.54
C ARG A 20 6.86 18.00 17.99
N HIS A 21 6.78 18.16 16.67
CA HIS A 21 6.20 19.35 16.04
C HIS A 21 4.72 19.20 15.66
N HIS A 22 4.19 17.98 15.48
CA HIS A 22 2.81 17.77 15.03
C HIS A 22 1.83 17.25 16.09
N ASN A 23 2.24 17.13 17.37
CA ASN A 23 1.34 16.76 18.48
C ASN A 23 1.17 17.86 19.55
N THR A 24 1.61 19.09 19.26
CA THR A 24 1.47 20.25 20.15
C THR A 24 0.05 20.82 20.24
N ALA A 25 -0.92 20.30 19.49
CA ALA A 25 -2.31 20.78 19.51
C ALA A 25 -3.28 19.99 20.43
N TYR A 26 -2.85 18.87 21.03
CA TYR A 26 -3.71 18.07 21.94
C TYR A 26 -3.07 17.71 23.29
N CYS A 27 -1.85 18.19 23.56
CA CYS A 27 -1.10 17.91 24.79
C CYS A 27 -1.21 19.02 25.88
N THR A 28 -1.91 20.12 25.61
CA THR A 28 -1.95 21.30 26.49
C THR A 28 -3.07 21.27 27.55
N THR A 29 -3.96 20.28 27.54
CA THR A 29 -5.11 20.24 28.47
C THR A 29 -4.97 19.33 29.70
N GLU A 30 -3.92 18.51 29.81
CA GLU A 30 -3.68 17.67 31.02
C GLU A 30 -2.38 17.97 31.80
N ILE A 31 -1.38 18.61 31.20
CA ILE A 31 -0.19 19.11 31.94
C ILE A 31 -0.59 20.20 32.97
N GLY A 32 -1.72 20.87 32.75
CA GLY A 32 -2.30 21.82 33.71
C GLY A 32 -2.90 21.16 34.97
N LYS A 33 -3.18 19.85 34.97
CA LYS A 33 -3.76 19.14 36.12
C LYS A 33 -2.72 18.42 36.99
N GLU A 34 -1.57 18.02 36.45
CA GLU A 34 -0.48 17.44 37.26
C GLU A 34 0.20 18.46 38.18
N LYS A 35 0.20 19.75 37.84
CA LYS A 35 0.66 20.82 38.74
C LYS A 35 -0.31 21.14 39.90
N ALA A 36 -1.54 20.64 39.86
CA ALA A 36 -2.51 20.82 40.94
C ALA A 36 -2.42 19.72 42.00
N GLU A 37 -1.98 18.51 41.66
CA GLU A 37 -1.77 17.41 42.62
C GLU A 37 -0.41 17.48 43.35
N GLU A 38 0.54 18.27 42.85
CA GLU A 38 1.84 18.49 43.50
C GLU A 38 1.76 19.40 44.76
N LYS A 39 0.63 20.08 44.99
CA LYS A 39 0.45 21.00 46.13
C LYS A 39 -0.08 20.35 47.41
N ASP A 40 -0.63 19.13 47.35
CA ASP A 40 -1.25 18.47 48.52
C ASP A 40 -0.38 17.42 49.23
N LEU A 41 0.91 17.30 48.86
CA LEU A 41 1.83 16.29 49.42
C LEU A 41 3.03 16.86 50.19
N GLN A 42 3.04 18.16 50.52
CA GLN A 42 4.15 18.83 51.20
C GLN A 42 4.07 18.88 52.74
N ASN A 43 3.22 18.10 53.38
CA ASN A 43 3.24 17.96 54.84
C ASN A 43 3.46 16.50 55.26
N PHE A 44 4.72 16.12 55.46
CA PHE A 44 5.24 15.40 56.64
C PHE A 44 6.75 15.11 56.45
N ASN A 45 7.54 15.65 57.39
CA ASN A 45 9.01 15.74 57.38
C ASN A 45 9.77 14.40 57.29
N GLY A 46 10.95 14.44 56.64
CA GLY A 46 12.06 13.51 56.89
C GLY A 46 12.86 13.12 55.63
N LYS A 47 14.19 13.30 55.67
CA LYS A 47 15.17 13.02 54.61
C LYS A 47 15.18 11.55 54.11
N ASN A 48 14.22 11.11 53.29
CA ASN A 48 14.22 9.77 52.68
C ASN A 48 14.22 9.85 51.13
N LYS A 49 15.30 9.40 50.48
CA LYS A 49 15.32 9.18 49.01
C LYS A 49 14.28 8.11 48.68
N LYS A 50 13.30 8.41 47.82
CA LYS A 50 12.19 7.47 47.53
C LYS A 50 12.68 6.21 46.78
N VAL A 51 12.27 5.01 47.22
CA VAL A 51 12.43 3.77 46.42
C VAL A 51 11.76 3.98 45.08
N ARG A 52 12.52 3.70 44.02
CA ARG A 52 12.04 3.85 42.64
C ARG A 52 11.30 2.59 42.27
N TYR A 53 10.04 2.71 41.89
CA TYR A 53 9.24 1.57 41.47
C TYR A 53 8.39 1.90 40.26
N ARG A 54 7.95 0.87 39.55
CA ARG A 54 7.03 0.98 38.42
C ARG A 54 6.22 -0.30 38.24
N PHE A 55 4.95 -0.15 37.86
CA PHE A 55 4.13 -1.24 37.33
C PHE A 55 4.22 -1.26 35.80
N ASP A 56 4.67 -2.38 35.24
CA ASP A 56 4.81 -2.60 33.79
C ASP A 56 3.54 -3.18 33.17
N GLU A 57 2.79 -3.96 33.94
CA GLU A 57 1.59 -4.66 33.46
C GLU A 57 0.62 -4.87 34.62
N VAL A 58 -0.65 -4.61 34.35
CA VAL A 58 -1.76 -4.86 35.27
C VAL A 58 -2.77 -5.73 34.54
N LYS A 59 -2.98 -6.95 35.02
CA LYS A 59 -4.00 -7.87 34.50
C LYS A 59 -5.08 -8.11 35.54
N MET A 60 -6.31 -8.23 35.06
CA MET A 60 -7.47 -8.62 35.87
C MET A 60 -8.14 -9.81 35.19
N SER A 61 -8.15 -10.96 35.84
CA SER A 61 -8.93 -12.15 35.42
C SER A 61 -9.71 -12.63 36.64
N ASP A 62 -11.02 -12.81 36.48
CA ASP A 62 -11.88 -13.47 37.49
C ASP A 62 -11.78 -12.89 38.91
N GLY A 63 -11.57 -11.57 39.04
CA GLY A 63 -11.47 -10.88 40.33
C GLY A 63 -10.07 -10.88 40.97
N MET A 64 -9.11 -11.60 40.38
CA MET A 64 -7.70 -11.59 40.78
C MET A 64 -6.91 -10.56 39.99
N PHE A 65 -6.16 -9.71 40.70
CA PHE A 65 -5.23 -8.76 40.11
C PHE A 65 -3.83 -9.35 40.06
N THR A 66 -3.19 -9.23 38.90
CA THR A 66 -1.77 -9.51 38.74
C THR A 66 -1.06 -8.20 38.40
N LEU A 67 -0.24 -7.70 39.32
CA LEU A 67 0.65 -6.54 39.12
C LEU A 67 2.06 -7.03 38.83
N ARG A 68 2.57 -6.74 37.64
CA ARG A 68 3.97 -7.00 37.30
C ARG A 68 4.72 -5.70 37.17
N GLY A 69 5.93 -5.64 37.70
CA GLY A 69 6.72 -4.42 37.71
C GLY A 69 8.15 -4.63 38.17
N TRP A 70 8.77 -3.53 38.58
CA TRP A 70 10.07 -3.52 39.23
C TRP A 70 10.10 -2.48 40.35
N ALA A 71 10.89 -2.74 41.40
CA ALA A 71 11.17 -1.81 42.47
C ALA A 71 12.64 -1.94 42.85
N VAL A 72 13.32 -0.81 42.97
CA VAL A 72 14.77 -0.74 43.14
C VAL A 72 15.09 -0.03 44.45
N PRO A 73 15.86 -0.68 45.35
CA PRO A 73 16.31 -0.05 46.59
C PRO A 73 17.24 1.12 46.29
N ASN A 74 17.41 2.02 47.25
CA ASN A 74 18.41 3.07 47.17
C ASN A 74 19.83 2.49 47.27
N ASN A 75 20.02 1.42 48.05
CA ASN A 75 21.25 0.66 48.09
C ASN A 75 21.07 -0.67 47.36
N LYS A 76 21.92 -0.91 46.35
CA LYS A 76 21.92 -2.11 45.51
C LYS A 76 21.96 -3.45 46.28
N MET A 77 22.47 -3.46 47.50
CA MET A 77 22.59 -4.66 48.33
C MET A 77 21.39 -4.91 49.25
N ASP A 78 20.43 -3.97 49.30
CA ASP A 78 19.21 -4.08 50.10
C ASP A 78 18.12 -4.86 49.34
N ASN A 79 17.19 -5.46 50.07
CA ASN A 79 16.06 -6.21 49.54
C ASN A 79 14.81 -5.33 49.47
N ILE A 80 13.92 -5.64 48.54
CA ILE A 80 12.58 -5.05 48.48
C ILE A 80 11.55 -6.09 48.92
N ILE A 81 10.74 -5.70 49.91
CA ILE A 81 9.64 -6.50 50.45
C ILE A 81 8.33 -5.79 50.09
N PHE A 82 7.32 -6.56 49.66
CA PHE A 82 6.00 -6.05 49.36
C PHE A 82 4.99 -6.53 50.40
N GLN A 83 4.18 -5.60 50.90
CA GLN A 83 3.06 -5.90 51.79
C GLN A 83 1.82 -5.17 51.28
N LEU A 84 0.67 -5.82 51.31
CA LEU A 84 -0.58 -5.22 50.87
C LEU A 84 -1.52 -5.08 52.07
N TYR A 85 -2.13 -3.91 52.23
CA TYR A 85 -3.09 -3.64 53.29
C TYR A 85 -4.44 -3.20 52.71
N ASP A 86 -5.52 -3.57 53.39
CA ASP A 86 -6.85 -3.05 53.08
C ASP A 86 -7.10 -1.66 53.73
N GLU A 87 -8.31 -1.10 53.53
CA GLU A 87 -8.72 0.19 54.10
C GLU A 87 -8.71 0.20 55.64
N LYS A 88 -8.87 -0.97 56.27
CA LYS A 88 -8.84 -1.13 57.72
C LYS A 88 -7.42 -1.35 58.26
N LYS A 89 -6.41 -1.28 57.39
CA LYS A 89 -4.99 -1.55 57.68
C LYS A 89 -4.75 -3.00 58.12
N CYS A 90 -5.62 -3.92 57.73
CA CYS A 90 -5.38 -5.35 57.90
C CYS A 90 -4.45 -5.84 56.78
N LEU A 91 -3.42 -6.59 57.14
CA LEU A 91 -2.48 -7.18 56.18
C LEU A 91 -3.21 -8.25 55.35
N MET A 92 -3.05 -8.16 54.03
CA MET A 92 -3.64 -9.08 53.07
C MET A 92 -2.62 -10.10 52.58
N GLU A 93 -3.12 -11.28 52.23
CA GLU A 93 -2.33 -12.29 51.55
C GLU A 93 -2.04 -11.86 50.11
N VAL A 94 -0.75 -11.83 49.76
CA VAL A 94 -0.27 -11.50 48.43
C VAL A 94 0.79 -12.50 48.01
N SER A 95 0.58 -13.17 46.87
CA SER A 95 1.62 -13.98 46.27
C SER A 95 2.64 -13.07 45.60
N THR A 96 3.91 -13.15 46.05
CA THR A 96 5.01 -12.36 45.51
C THR A 96 6.00 -13.27 44.81
N THR A 97 6.18 -13.09 43.51
CA THR A 97 7.20 -13.79 42.72
C THR A 97 8.26 -12.79 42.28
N GLN A 98 9.52 -13.05 42.61
CA GLN A 98 10.64 -12.22 42.16
C GLN A 98 11.01 -12.58 40.72
N VAL A 99 11.28 -11.57 39.89
CA VAL A 99 11.59 -11.74 38.46
C VAL A 99 12.90 -11.04 38.14
N LYS A 100 13.76 -11.74 37.41
CA LYS A 100 15.01 -11.15 36.93
C LYS A 100 14.75 -10.06 35.89
N ARG A 101 15.32 -8.87 36.14
CA ARG A 101 15.26 -7.64 35.37
C ARG A 101 16.67 -7.01 35.25
N PRO A 102 17.59 -7.67 34.52
CA PRO A 102 18.94 -7.15 34.31
C PRO A 102 18.95 -5.81 33.57
N ASP A 103 17.88 -5.50 32.83
CA ASP A 103 17.67 -4.21 32.18
C ASP A 103 17.44 -3.07 33.19
N VAL A 104 16.78 -3.35 34.32
CA VAL A 104 16.55 -2.39 35.40
C VAL A 104 17.82 -2.20 36.24
N GLY A 105 18.53 -3.29 36.54
CA GLY A 105 19.85 -3.24 37.20
C GLY A 105 20.86 -2.40 36.42
N LEU A 106 20.96 -2.63 35.12
CA LEU A 106 21.80 -1.84 34.22
C LEU A 106 21.37 -0.37 34.16
N PHE A 107 20.07 -0.10 34.18
CA PHE A 107 19.57 1.27 34.08
C PHE A 107 19.80 2.09 35.36
N VAL A 108 19.65 1.47 36.54
CA VAL A 108 19.72 2.19 37.82
C VAL A 108 21.11 2.13 38.46
N PHE A 109 21.84 1.03 38.30
CA PHE A 109 23.14 0.78 38.94
C PHE A 109 24.29 0.53 37.94
N GLU A 110 24.02 0.62 36.64
CA GLU A 110 24.99 0.31 35.57
C GLU A 110 25.57 -1.12 35.66
N ASP A 111 24.88 -2.03 36.35
CA ASP A 111 25.29 -3.42 36.53
C ASP A 111 24.19 -4.39 36.10
N ARG A 112 24.45 -5.18 35.05
CA ARG A 112 23.54 -6.23 34.56
C ARG A 112 23.40 -7.42 35.50
N ASN A 113 24.36 -7.66 36.38
CA ASN A 113 24.32 -8.76 37.34
C ASN A 113 23.41 -8.45 38.53
N ALA A 114 23.00 -7.20 38.68
CA ALA A 114 22.01 -6.76 39.65
C ALA A 114 20.59 -6.93 39.07
N ASP A 115 20.16 -8.18 38.89
CA ASP A 115 18.95 -8.49 38.14
C ASP A 115 17.72 -8.76 39.00
N ASN A 116 17.80 -8.85 40.32
CA ASN A 116 16.69 -9.31 41.16
C ASN A 116 15.63 -8.24 41.52
N PHE A 117 15.43 -7.20 40.69
CA PHE A 117 14.54 -6.06 41.03
C PHE A 117 13.12 -6.14 40.45
N GLY A 118 12.79 -7.18 39.70
CA GLY A 118 11.44 -7.39 39.17
C GLY A 118 10.53 -8.12 40.15
N PHE A 119 9.23 -7.87 40.04
CA PHE A 119 8.21 -8.55 40.84
C PHE A 119 6.95 -8.87 40.03
N ILE A 120 6.23 -9.89 40.48
CA ILE A 120 4.83 -10.15 40.16
C ILE A 120 4.10 -10.30 41.49
N LEU A 121 3.08 -9.47 41.73
CA LEU A 121 2.18 -9.55 42.86
C LEU A 121 0.82 -10.04 42.38
N GLN A 122 0.27 -11.04 43.06
CA GLN A 122 -1.08 -11.54 42.80
C GLN A 122 -1.93 -11.47 44.07
N PHE A 123 -3.08 -10.81 43.98
CA PHE A 123 -3.99 -10.60 45.10
C PHE A 123 -5.41 -10.33 44.61
N SER A 124 -6.39 -10.58 45.48
CA SER A 124 -7.81 -10.30 45.21
C SER A 124 -8.20 -8.92 45.74
N MET A 125 -9.07 -8.19 45.02
CA MET A 125 -9.59 -6.88 45.46
C MET A 125 -11.10 -6.80 45.32
N GLU A 126 -11.77 -6.35 46.39
CA GLU A 126 -13.20 -6.05 46.37
C GLU A 126 -13.53 -4.79 45.56
N LYS A 127 -14.78 -4.70 45.07
CA LYS A 127 -15.26 -3.58 44.24
C LYS A 127 -15.44 -2.33 45.11
N ASN A 128 -14.89 -1.20 44.66
CA ASN A 128 -14.97 0.14 45.30
C ASN A 128 -14.14 0.38 46.57
N LYS A 129 -13.19 -0.51 46.93
CA LYS A 129 -12.24 -0.28 48.03
C LYS A 129 -10.86 0.16 47.52
N ILE A 130 -10.16 0.94 48.34
CA ILE A 130 -8.76 1.35 48.16
C ILE A 130 -7.86 0.39 48.95
N PHE A 131 -6.75 -0.02 48.36
CA PHE A 131 -5.75 -0.86 48.99
C PHE A 131 -4.41 -0.14 49.02
N TYR A 132 -3.55 -0.48 49.97
CA TYR A 132 -2.28 0.20 50.17
C TYR A 132 -1.15 -0.80 49.99
N LEU A 133 -0.44 -0.70 48.86
CA LEU A 133 0.77 -1.47 48.62
C LEU A 133 1.94 -0.77 49.29
N GLN A 134 2.56 -1.43 50.25
CA GLN A 134 3.79 -0.99 50.87
C GLN A 134 4.98 -1.67 50.21
N ILE A 135 5.92 -0.85 49.75
CA ILE A 135 7.21 -1.24 49.21
C ILE A 135 8.25 -0.88 50.26
N ILE A 136 8.88 -1.89 50.84
CA ILE A 136 9.77 -1.77 51.98
C ILE A 136 11.19 -2.13 51.52
N GLU A 137 12.12 -1.18 51.65
CA GLU A 137 13.55 -1.43 51.52
C GLU A 137 14.08 -1.92 52.87
N ALA A 138 14.65 -3.12 52.89
CA ALA A 138 15.25 -3.74 54.06
C ALA A 138 16.70 -4.13 53.78
N ASP A 139 17.57 -4.04 54.78
CA ASP A 139 18.94 -4.54 54.61
C ASP A 139 19.01 -6.07 54.46
N LYS A 140 20.23 -6.58 54.30
CA LYS A 140 20.50 -8.01 54.16
C LYS A 140 20.03 -8.84 55.36
N ASP A 141 19.91 -8.24 56.54
CA ASP A 141 19.46 -8.88 57.77
C ASP A 141 17.93 -8.74 57.95
N GLY A 142 17.24 -8.14 56.97
CA GLY A 142 15.79 -7.98 56.96
C GLY A 142 15.29 -6.79 57.78
N LYS A 143 16.18 -5.91 58.25
CA LYS A 143 15.78 -4.71 59.00
C LYS A 143 15.32 -3.62 58.05
N GLU A 144 14.09 -3.17 58.24
CA GLU A 144 13.49 -2.10 57.44
C GLU A 144 14.28 -0.79 57.55
N LYS A 145 14.61 -0.22 56.39
CA LYS A 145 15.26 1.08 56.24
C LYS A 145 14.27 2.14 55.78
N ASN A 146 13.49 1.83 54.74
CA ASN A 146 12.53 2.77 54.16
C ASN A 146 11.24 2.06 53.78
N ARG A 147 10.11 2.76 53.89
CA ARG A 147 8.78 2.27 53.50
C ARG A 147 8.05 3.29 52.64
N TYR A 148 7.46 2.81 51.55
CA TYR A 148 6.70 3.63 50.61
C TYR A 148 5.33 3.02 50.41
N THR A 149 4.29 3.81 50.63
CA THR A 149 2.90 3.35 50.49
C THR A 149 2.31 3.89 49.19
N VAL A 150 1.73 2.99 48.40
CA VAL A 150 1.12 3.27 47.10
C VAL A 150 -0.38 2.96 47.21
N PRO A 151 -1.27 3.96 47.11
CA PRO A 151 -2.70 3.71 47.07
C PRO A 151 -3.09 3.06 45.74
N LEU A 152 -3.87 1.99 45.80
CA LEU A 152 -4.35 1.19 44.69
C LEU A 152 -5.88 1.17 44.71
N ASN A 153 -6.50 1.81 43.71
CA ASN A 153 -7.94 1.70 43.47
C ASN A 153 -8.20 0.84 42.22
N ARG A 154 -9.21 -0.03 42.30
CA ARG A 154 -9.68 -0.88 41.21
C ARG A 154 -9.95 -0.11 39.90
N LYS A 155 -10.55 1.08 39.95
CA LYS A 155 -10.82 1.89 38.73
C LYS A 155 -9.53 2.36 38.06
N ASP A 156 -8.52 2.75 38.83
CA ASP A 156 -7.22 3.18 38.32
C ASP A 156 -6.40 2.02 37.77
N LEU A 157 -6.40 0.88 38.46
CA LEU A 157 -5.77 -0.34 37.96
C LEU A 157 -6.43 -0.85 36.68
N ALA A 158 -7.76 -0.80 36.58
CA ALA A 158 -8.48 -1.16 35.35
C ALA A 158 -8.29 -0.15 34.21
N ARG A 159 -8.14 1.15 34.51
CA ARG A 159 -7.76 2.18 33.54
C ARG A 159 -6.34 1.95 33.01
N ARG A 160 -5.38 1.65 33.91
CA ARG A 160 -4.01 1.30 33.56
C ARG A 160 -3.90 -0.03 32.81
N ALA A 161 -4.81 -0.98 33.05
CA ALA A 161 -4.91 -2.22 32.27
C ALA A 161 -5.41 -2.01 30.83
N ARG A 162 -6.18 -0.93 30.58
CA ARG A 162 -6.67 -0.54 29.24
C ARG A 162 -5.70 0.34 28.45
N TRP A 163 -4.66 0.83 29.08
CA TRP A 163 -3.64 1.67 28.46
C TRP A 163 -2.39 0.83 28.17
N GLU A 164 -2.19 0.45 26.91
CA GLU A 164 -0.94 -0.19 26.49
C GLU A 164 0.21 0.81 26.55
N TYR A 165 1.11 0.62 27.52
CA TYR A 165 2.37 1.34 27.58
C TYR A 165 3.26 0.96 26.38
N SER A 166 3.31 1.91 25.44
CA SER A 166 4.28 2.21 24.39
C SER A 166 5.27 1.10 23.99
N SER A 167 5.04 0.60 22.77
CA SER A 167 5.96 -0.18 21.94
C SER A 167 7.37 0.41 21.83
N ILE A 168 7.58 1.70 22.11
CA ILE A 168 8.84 2.43 21.95
C ILE A 168 9.89 1.93 22.95
N PHE A 169 9.53 1.70 24.22
CA PHE A 169 10.50 1.27 25.25
C PHE A 169 10.91 -0.20 25.08
N LYS A 170 9.96 -1.09 24.75
CA LYS A 170 10.24 -2.50 24.41
C LYS A 170 11.10 -2.62 23.14
N THR A 171 10.91 -1.72 22.18
CA THR A 171 11.70 -1.65 20.94
C THR A 171 13.11 -1.14 21.21
N TYR A 172 13.26 -0.11 22.05
CA TYR A 172 14.55 0.43 22.48
C TYR A 172 15.37 -0.60 23.27
N THR A 173 14.76 -1.33 24.22
CA THR A 173 15.47 -2.37 24.98
C THR A 173 15.80 -3.58 24.10
N TYR A 174 14.91 -3.97 23.17
CA TYR A 174 15.20 -5.05 22.22
C TYR A 174 16.32 -4.65 21.22
N LEU A 175 16.37 -3.38 20.80
CA LEU A 175 17.45 -2.76 20.03
C LEU A 175 18.80 -2.86 20.74
N LYS A 176 18.82 -2.50 22.03
CA LYS A 176 20.03 -2.53 22.86
C LYS A 176 20.52 -3.96 23.15
N THR A 177 19.62 -4.94 23.19
CA THR A 177 19.95 -6.32 23.59
C THR A 177 20.21 -7.26 22.39
N ASN A 178 19.57 -7.03 21.24
CA ASN A 178 19.63 -7.95 20.10
C ASN A 178 20.19 -7.30 18.82
N GLY A 179 20.55 -6.01 18.89
CA GLY A 179 21.06 -5.24 17.77
C GLY A 179 19.98 -4.78 16.79
N VAL A 180 20.36 -3.82 15.94
CA VAL A 180 19.49 -3.15 14.94
C VAL A 180 18.83 -4.17 14.02
N ARG A 181 19.59 -5.14 13.50
CA ARG A 181 19.11 -6.11 12.51
C ARG A 181 17.96 -6.97 13.04
N ARG A 182 18.11 -7.61 14.21
CA ARG A 182 17.04 -8.44 14.80
C ARG A 182 15.83 -7.60 15.22
N THR A 183 16.05 -6.34 15.57
CA THR A 183 14.99 -5.41 15.97
C THR A 183 14.15 -4.98 14.79
N VAL A 184 14.78 -4.62 13.66
CA VAL A 184 14.08 -4.39 12.39
C VAL A 184 13.33 -5.64 11.95
N THR A 185 13.95 -6.82 11.99
CA THR A 185 13.26 -8.08 11.69
C THR A 185 12.07 -8.33 12.63
N LYS A 186 12.17 -7.99 13.92
CA LYS A 186 11.06 -8.14 14.87
C LYS A 186 9.95 -7.10 14.66
N ILE A 187 10.28 -5.87 14.27
CA ILE A 187 9.33 -4.82 13.92
C ILE A 187 8.63 -5.19 12.62
N VAL A 188 9.36 -5.53 11.57
CA VAL A 188 8.82 -6.01 10.29
C VAL A 188 7.94 -7.25 10.52
N ARG A 189 8.40 -8.25 11.28
CA ARG A 189 7.55 -9.39 11.64
C ARG A 189 6.34 -9.01 12.49
N LYS A 190 6.41 -7.94 13.30
CA LYS A 190 5.29 -7.46 14.10
C LYS A 190 4.29 -6.66 13.26
N VAL A 191 4.77 -5.85 12.30
CA VAL A 191 3.97 -5.11 11.33
C VAL A 191 3.31 -6.08 10.35
N LEU A 192 4.06 -6.99 9.74
CA LEU A 192 3.51 -8.09 8.93
C LEU A 192 2.52 -8.95 9.72
N ARG A 193 2.78 -9.22 11.01
CA ARG A 193 1.80 -9.88 11.90
C ARG A 193 0.59 -9.01 12.21
N MET A 194 0.74 -7.69 12.32
CA MET A 194 -0.38 -6.77 12.52
C MET A 194 -1.22 -6.65 11.26
N ASP A 195 -0.62 -6.55 10.08
CA ASP A 195 -1.32 -6.54 8.79
C ASP A 195 -2.02 -7.88 8.54
N MET A 196 -1.38 -9.02 8.84
CA MET A 196 -2.04 -10.33 8.83
C MET A 196 -3.21 -10.42 9.83
N VAL A 197 -3.06 -9.90 11.06
CA VAL A 197 -4.12 -9.92 12.08
C VAL A 197 -5.26 -8.96 11.74
N ASN A 198 -4.95 -7.83 11.12
CA ASN A 198 -5.92 -6.85 10.67
C ASN A 198 -6.72 -7.41 9.48
N TYR A 199 -6.04 -8.04 8.53
CA TYR A 199 -6.69 -8.64 7.38
C TYR A 199 -7.62 -9.78 7.76
N GLN A 200 -7.20 -10.76 8.57
CA GLN A 200 -8.10 -11.85 8.98
C GLN A 200 -9.37 -11.29 9.65
N ARG A 201 -9.26 -10.24 10.48
CA ARG A 201 -10.43 -9.59 11.09
C ARG A 201 -11.30 -8.89 10.06
N TRP A 202 -10.69 -8.22 9.08
CA TRP A 202 -11.41 -7.60 7.98
C TRP A 202 -12.15 -8.67 7.16
N PHE A 203 -11.48 -9.76 6.81
CA PHE A 203 -12.03 -10.88 6.06
C PHE A 203 -13.24 -11.49 6.77
N GLU A 204 -13.13 -11.80 8.07
CA GLU A 204 -14.25 -12.34 8.85
C GLU A 204 -15.47 -11.41 8.91
N ARG A 205 -15.26 -10.08 8.83
CA ARG A 205 -16.34 -9.09 8.80
C ARG A 205 -16.98 -8.91 7.43
N ASN A 206 -16.22 -9.12 6.36
CA ASN A 206 -16.62 -8.82 5.00
C ASN A 206 -16.99 -10.06 4.17
N LYS A 207 -16.62 -11.27 4.60
CA LYS A 207 -17.07 -12.51 3.96
C LYS A 207 -18.59 -12.68 4.11
N PRO A 208 -19.28 -13.25 3.11
CA PRO A 208 -20.74 -13.37 3.14
C PRO A 208 -21.19 -14.29 4.28
N GLY A 209 -22.15 -13.81 5.08
CA GLY A 209 -22.76 -14.58 6.16
C GLY A 209 -23.71 -15.66 5.65
N LYS A 210 -24.06 -16.64 6.50
CA LYS A 210 -24.98 -17.74 6.14
C LYS A 210 -26.33 -17.24 5.59
N ALA A 211 -26.88 -16.18 6.16
CA ALA A 211 -28.14 -15.59 5.71
C ALA A 211 -28.02 -14.93 4.33
N GLU A 212 -26.91 -14.25 4.05
CA GLU A 212 -26.64 -13.67 2.72
C GLU A 212 -26.50 -14.76 1.67
N LEU A 213 -25.74 -15.82 1.96
CA LEU A 213 -25.59 -16.97 1.04
C LEU A 213 -26.92 -17.69 0.79
N ALA A 214 -27.76 -17.84 1.82
CA ALA A 214 -29.09 -18.42 1.67
C ALA A 214 -30.01 -17.55 0.79
N HIS A 215 -29.96 -16.22 0.97
CA HIS A 215 -30.71 -15.29 0.14
C HIS A 215 -30.22 -15.32 -1.32
N GLN A 216 -28.91 -15.30 -1.57
CA GLN A 216 -28.34 -15.38 -2.92
C GLN A 216 -28.84 -16.60 -3.71
N ARG A 217 -28.96 -17.77 -3.05
CA ARG A 217 -29.50 -18.99 -3.67
C ARG A 217 -30.96 -18.87 -4.12
N GLN A 218 -31.72 -17.93 -3.54
CA GLN A 218 -33.12 -17.68 -3.89
C GLN A 218 -33.30 -16.61 -4.97
N VAL A 219 -32.26 -15.81 -5.24
CA VAL A 219 -32.32 -14.74 -6.24
C VAL A 219 -32.46 -15.34 -7.63
N LYS A 220 -33.42 -14.80 -8.39
CA LYS A 220 -33.62 -15.14 -9.80
C LYS A 220 -33.16 -13.97 -10.65
N PHE A 221 -32.03 -14.14 -11.33
CA PHE A 221 -31.55 -13.19 -12.33
C PHE A 221 -32.37 -13.29 -13.61
N SER A 222 -32.55 -12.17 -14.32
CA SER A 222 -33.20 -12.13 -15.64
C SER A 222 -32.27 -12.70 -16.71
N TYR A 223 -30.98 -12.37 -16.65
CA TYR A 223 -29.94 -12.98 -17.45
C TYR A 223 -29.18 -14.03 -16.62
N ARG A 224 -29.17 -15.28 -17.09
CA ARG A 224 -28.60 -16.43 -16.36
C ARG A 224 -27.54 -17.16 -17.18
N PRO A 225 -26.42 -16.52 -17.50
CA PRO A 225 -25.36 -17.15 -18.27
C PRO A 225 -24.80 -18.37 -17.54
N LYS A 226 -24.43 -19.41 -18.28
CA LYS A 226 -23.76 -20.57 -17.73
C LYS A 226 -22.26 -20.28 -17.59
N MET A 227 -21.72 -20.49 -16.40
CA MET A 227 -20.30 -20.29 -16.10
C MET A 227 -19.54 -21.61 -16.23
N SER A 228 -18.58 -21.70 -17.16
CA SER A 228 -17.71 -22.88 -17.30
C SER A 228 -16.39 -22.64 -16.56
N ILE A 229 -16.15 -23.39 -15.50
CA ILE A 229 -14.93 -23.27 -14.68
C ILE A 229 -13.91 -24.28 -15.20
N ILE A 230 -12.77 -23.79 -15.68
CA ILE A 230 -11.75 -24.59 -16.37
C ILE A 230 -10.60 -24.87 -15.42
N VAL A 231 -10.28 -26.15 -15.24
CA VAL A 231 -9.26 -26.60 -14.28
C VAL A 231 -8.35 -27.67 -14.91
N PRO A 232 -7.07 -27.36 -15.21
CA PRO A 232 -6.08 -28.38 -15.51
C PRO A 232 -5.66 -29.09 -14.20
N VAL A 233 -5.61 -30.43 -14.20
CA VAL A 233 -5.25 -31.23 -13.02
C VAL A 233 -3.96 -32.00 -13.32
N TYR A 234 -2.95 -31.89 -12.45
CA TYR A 234 -1.69 -32.62 -12.60
C TYR A 234 -1.06 -32.95 -11.24
N ASN A 235 -0.97 -34.24 -10.92
CA ASN A 235 -0.44 -34.77 -9.66
C ASN A 235 -0.99 -34.08 -8.40
N THR A 236 -2.25 -33.63 -8.46
CA THR A 236 -2.89 -32.86 -7.40
C THR A 236 -3.13 -33.71 -6.16
N PRO A 237 -2.71 -33.25 -4.96
CA PRO A 237 -3.06 -33.91 -3.70
C PRO A 237 -4.58 -34.02 -3.53
N LEU A 238 -5.06 -35.21 -3.14
CA LEU A 238 -6.49 -35.50 -3.10
C LEU A 238 -7.26 -34.57 -2.16
N ASN A 239 -6.68 -34.16 -1.03
CA ASN A 239 -7.31 -33.21 -0.11
C ASN A 239 -7.53 -31.85 -0.78
N PHE A 240 -6.55 -31.34 -1.53
CA PHE A 240 -6.69 -30.06 -2.25
C PHE A 240 -7.70 -30.16 -3.38
N LEU A 241 -7.67 -31.25 -4.16
CA LEU A 241 -8.67 -31.48 -5.21
C LEU A 241 -10.09 -31.51 -4.63
N ASN A 242 -10.29 -32.24 -3.52
CA ASN A 242 -11.58 -32.34 -2.85
C ASN A 242 -12.09 -30.96 -2.40
N GLU A 243 -11.24 -30.17 -1.74
CA GLU A 243 -11.62 -28.84 -1.25
C GLU A 243 -11.92 -27.87 -2.41
N MET A 244 -11.12 -27.91 -3.49
CA MET A 244 -11.35 -27.11 -4.70
C MET A 244 -12.71 -27.45 -5.33
N ILE A 245 -13.01 -28.73 -5.58
CA ILE A 245 -14.30 -29.17 -6.13
C ILE A 245 -15.45 -28.74 -5.21
N GLN A 246 -15.30 -28.92 -3.90
CA GLN A 246 -16.31 -28.51 -2.93
C GLN A 246 -16.54 -26.99 -2.92
N SER A 247 -15.50 -26.17 -3.13
CA SER A 247 -15.65 -24.72 -3.23
C SER A 247 -16.50 -24.30 -4.44
N VAL A 248 -16.41 -25.04 -5.55
CA VAL A 248 -17.26 -24.87 -6.73
C VAL A 248 -18.68 -25.37 -6.46
N GLN A 249 -18.83 -26.51 -5.80
CA GLN A 249 -20.17 -27.03 -5.44
C GLN A 249 -20.95 -26.10 -4.51
N GLN A 250 -20.24 -25.34 -3.67
CA GLN A 250 -20.84 -24.42 -2.69
C GLN A 250 -21.35 -23.10 -3.30
N GLN A 251 -21.05 -22.82 -4.57
CA GLN A 251 -21.46 -21.59 -5.25
C GLN A 251 -22.97 -21.33 -5.12
N THR A 252 -23.34 -20.11 -4.73
CA THR A 252 -24.75 -19.71 -4.54
C THR A 252 -25.49 -19.49 -5.85
N TYR A 253 -24.79 -19.18 -6.92
CA TYR A 253 -25.31 -19.26 -8.29
C TYR A 253 -25.19 -20.69 -8.80
N SER A 254 -26.27 -21.26 -9.36
CA SER A 254 -26.35 -22.69 -9.66
C SER A 254 -26.03 -23.09 -11.11
N ASN A 255 -26.07 -22.14 -12.06
CA ASN A 255 -25.87 -22.42 -13.48
C ASN A 255 -24.38 -22.36 -13.85
N TRP A 256 -23.62 -23.35 -13.39
CA TRP A 256 -22.22 -23.52 -13.70
C TRP A 256 -21.94 -24.95 -14.14
N GLU A 257 -20.79 -25.16 -14.74
CA GLU A 257 -20.16 -26.46 -14.92
C GLU A 257 -18.67 -26.40 -14.58
N LEU A 258 -18.14 -27.52 -14.11
CA LEU A 258 -16.73 -27.68 -13.78
C LEU A 258 -16.10 -28.62 -14.80
N CYS A 259 -15.13 -28.11 -15.55
CA CYS A 259 -14.48 -28.80 -16.65
C CYS A 259 -13.03 -29.11 -16.26
N LEU A 260 -12.73 -30.40 -16.06
CA LEU A 260 -11.45 -30.87 -15.55
C LEU A 260 -10.69 -31.67 -16.61
N ALA A 261 -9.41 -31.41 -16.79
CA ALA A 261 -8.54 -32.25 -17.61
C ALA A 261 -7.38 -32.79 -16.78
N ASN A 262 -7.37 -34.09 -16.54
CA ASN A 262 -6.35 -34.75 -15.75
C ASN A 262 -5.17 -35.20 -16.61
N GLY A 263 -4.07 -34.45 -16.54
CA GLY A 263 -2.80 -34.75 -17.19
C GLY A 263 -1.90 -35.72 -16.41
N SER A 264 -2.36 -36.29 -15.29
CA SER A 264 -1.55 -37.18 -14.42
C SER A 264 -1.46 -38.63 -14.94
N GLY A 265 -2.05 -38.94 -16.09
CA GLY A 265 -2.08 -40.29 -16.67
C GLY A 265 -2.77 -41.33 -15.77
N ASN A 266 -2.09 -42.44 -15.49
CA ASN A 266 -2.62 -43.62 -14.79
C ASN A 266 -2.76 -43.48 -13.26
N ASN A 267 -2.87 -42.28 -12.72
CA ASN A 267 -3.14 -42.08 -11.29
C ASN A 267 -4.57 -42.57 -10.94
N LYS A 268 -4.66 -43.85 -10.52
CA LYS A 268 -5.93 -44.53 -10.27
C LYS A 268 -6.77 -43.88 -9.18
N GLU A 269 -6.13 -43.37 -8.13
CA GLU A 269 -6.83 -42.73 -7.01
C GLU A 269 -7.43 -41.40 -7.45
N LEU A 270 -6.66 -40.57 -8.14
CA LEU A 270 -7.13 -39.29 -8.68
C LEU A 270 -8.28 -39.49 -9.68
N ASN A 271 -8.15 -40.47 -10.57
CA ASN A 271 -9.19 -40.83 -11.54
C ASN A 271 -10.47 -41.34 -10.85
N ALA A 272 -10.33 -42.14 -9.78
CA ALA A 272 -11.47 -42.63 -9.01
C ALA A 272 -12.22 -41.48 -8.31
N VAL A 273 -11.51 -40.52 -7.72
CA VAL A 273 -12.12 -39.33 -7.08
C VAL A 273 -12.84 -38.46 -8.10
N LEU A 274 -12.20 -38.15 -9.24
CA LEU A 274 -12.83 -37.37 -10.31
C LEU A 274 -14.11 -38.04 -10.83
N LYS A 275 -14.06 -39.36 -11.03
CA LYS A 275 -15.22 -40.15 -11.43
C LYS A 275 -16.34 -40.10 -10.38
N GLN A 276 -16.00 -40.26 -9.10
CA GLN A 276 -16.98 -40.19 -8.01
C GLN A 276 -17.73 -38.85 -8.00
N TYR A 277 -17.04 -37.72 -8.19
CA TYR A 277 -17.69 -36.41 -8.25
C TYR A 277 -18.55 -36.24 -9.50
N ALA A 278 -18.07 -36.68 -10.67
CA ALA A 278 -18.82 -36.58 -11.92
C ALA A 278 -20.08 -37.46 -11.92
N ASP A 279 -20.02 -38.65 -11.32
CA ASP A 279 -21.17 -39.55 -11.15
C ASP A 279 -22.19 -38.96 -10.15
N ALA A 280 -21.75 -38.15 -9.19
CA ALA A 280 -22.60 -37.54 -8.16
C ALA A 280 -23.22 -36.17 -8.57
N ASP A 281 -22.57 -35.41 -9.44
CA ASP A 281 -23.03 -34.10 -9.91
C ASP A 281 -22.76 -33.95 -11.41
N ALA A 282 -23.82 -34.02 -12.23
CA ALA A 282 -23.74 -33.95 -13.69
C ALA A 282 -23.18 -32.64 -14.25
N ARG A 283 -22.99 -31.61 -13.42
CA ARG A 283 -22.30 -30.36 -13.80
C ARG A 283 -20.78 -30.52 -13.80
N ILE A 284 -20.25 -31.57 -13.18
CA ILE A 284 -18.82 -31.86 -13.12
C ILE A 284 -18.48 -32.80 -14.28
N LYS A 285 -17.62 -32.33 -15.17
CA LYS A 285 -17.14 -33.05 -16.34
C LYS A 285 -15.63 -33.21 -16.24
N PHE A 286 -15.11 -34.36 -16.60
CA PHE A 286 -13.67 -34.56 -16.66
C PHE A 286 -13.25 -35.41 -17.84
N VAL A 287 -11.99 -35.24 -18.26
CA VAL A 287 -11.29 -36.11 -19.18
C VAL A 287 -9.95 -36.53 -18.56
N VAL A 288 -9.57 -37.79 -18.75
CA VAL A 288 -8.25 -38.30 -18.39
C VAL A 288 -7.40 -38.30 -19.65
N LEU A 289 -6.26 -37.62 -19.60
CA LEU A 289 -5.34 -37.53 -20.72
C LEU A 289 -4.36 -38.71 -20.68
N GLU A 290 -4.10 -39.30 -21.85
CA GLU A 290 -3.13 -40.40 -21.97
C GLU A 290 -1.71 -39.97 -21.59
N GLU A 291 -1.38 -38.71 -21.89
CA GLU A 291 -0.10 -38.08 -21.55
C GLU A 291 -0.31 -36.63 -21.06
N ASN A 292 0.66 -36.13 -20.30
CA ASN A 292 0.67 -34.73 -19.84
C ASN A 292 1.03 -33.81 -21.02
N LYS A 293 0.12 -32.92 -21.41
CA LYS A 293 0.31 -31.97 -22.52
C LYS A 293 0.88 -30.61 -22.07
N GLY A 294 1.38 -30.51 -20.84
CA GLY A 294 1.78 -29.25 -20.23
C GLY A 294 0.57 -28.42 -19.79
N ILE A 295 0.83 -27.26 -19.18
CA ILE A 295 -0.23 -26.44 -18.56
C ILE A 295 -1.22 -25.90 -19.61
N SER A 296 -0.74 -25.33 -20.71
CA SER A 296 -1.62 -24.83 -21.78
C SER A 296 -2.39 -25.95 -22.47
N GLY A 297 -1.72 -27.07 -22.76
CA GLY A 297 -2.33 -28.23 -23.40
C GLY A 297 -3.44 -28.85 -22.56
N ASN A 298 -3.18 -29.08 -21.26
CA ASN A 298 -4.18 -29.62 -20.34
C ASN A 298 -5.36 -28.65 -20.17
N THR A 299 -5.09 -27.35 -20.04
CA THR A 299 -6.13 -26.32 -19.92
C THR A 299 -7.03 -26.29 -21.16
N ASN A 300 -6.47 -26.44 -22.36
CA ASN A 300 -7.24 -26.53 -23.60
C ASN A 300 -8.13 -27.78 -23.67
N GLU A 301 -7.68 -28.94 -23.16
CA GLU A 301 -8.54 -30.13 -23.11
C GLU A 301 -9.72 -29.93 -22.15
N ALA A 302 -9.52 -29.22 -21.04
CA ALA A 302 -10.61 -28.83 -20.14
C ALA A 302 -11.57 -27.83 -20.84
N LEU A 303 -11.02 -26.86 -21.58
CA LEU A 303 -11.80 -25.87 -22.33
C LEU A 303 -12.72 -26.51 -23.38
N LYS A 304 -12.31 -27.63 -24.02
CA LYS A 304 -13.17 -28.37 -24.97
C LYS A 304 -14.44 -28.95 -24.34
N LEU A 305 -14.46 -29.17 -23.02
CA LEU A 305 -15.64 -29.66 -22.30
C LEU A 305 -16.65 -28.54 -22.01
N ALA A 306 -16.24 -27.28 -22.16
CA ALA A 306 -17.01 -26.10 -21.83
C ALA A 306 -18.12 -25.81 -22.84
N THR A 307 -19.30 -25.56 -22.31
CA THR A 307 -20.56 -25.29 -23.01
C THR A 307 -21.24 -24.01 -22.52
N GLY A 308 -20.70 -23.37 -21.49
CA GLY A 308 -21.24 -22.13 -20.94
C GLY A 308 -20.88 -20.88 -21.73
N ASP A 309 -21.56 -19.79 -21.41
CA ASP A 309 -21.43 -18.49 -22.08
C ASP A 309 -20.14 -17.75 -21.67
N PHE A 310 -19.62 -18.05 -20.48
CA PHE A 310 -18.39 -17.49 -19.93
C PHE A 310 -17.46 -18.61 -19.44
N ILE A 311 -16.16 -18.34 -19.54
CA ILE A 311 -15.05 -19.17 -19.10
C ILE A 311 -14.44 -18.52 -17.86
N ALA A 312 -14.29 -19.28 -16.78
CA ALA A 312 -13.65 -18.87 -15.54
C ALA A 312 -12.43 -19.76 -15.27
N LEU A 313 -11.29 -19.17 -14.90
CA LEU A 313 -10.06 -19.92 -14.62
C LEU A 313 -9.92 -20.22 -13.12
N LEU A 314 -9.57 -21.46 -12.78
CA LEU A 314 -9.33 -21.91 -11.41
C LEU A 314 -8.20 -22.96 -11.38
N ASP A 315 -7.25 -22.78 -10.48
CA ASP A 315 -6.20 -23.78 -10.25
C ASP A 315 -6.69 -24.93 -9.38
N HIS A 316 -6.12 -26.12 -9.60
CA HIS A 316 -6.63 -27.38 -9.05
C HIS A 316 -6.53 -27.51 -7.52
N ASP A 317 -5.78 -26.63 -6.88
CA ASP A 317 -5.49 -26.58 -5.45
C ASP A 317 -5.97 -25.30 -4.74
N ASP A 318 -6.58 -24.38 -5.49
CA ASP A 318 -7.10 -23.12 -4.97
C ASP A 318 -8.60 -23.19 -4.66
N LEU A 319 -9.13 -22.13 -4.03
CA LEU A 319 -10.52 -22.07 -3.58
C LEU A 319 -11.24 -20.85 -4.12
N LEU A 320 -12.50 -21.03 -4.49
CA LEU A 320 -13.41 -19.92 -4.77
C LEU A 320 -14.22 -19.55 -3.53
N ALA A 321 -14.47 -18.25 -3.35
CA ALA A 321 -15.47 -17.79 -2.38
C ALA A 321 -16.86 -18.31 -2.79
N PRO A 322 -17.75 -18.70 -1.84
CA PRO A 322 -19.04 -19.34 -2.15
C PRO A 322 -20.02 -18.44 -2.92
N ASN A 323 -19.75 -17.13 -3.03
CA ASN A 323 -20.54 -16.17 -3.79
C ASN A 323 -19.85 -15.72 -5.09
N ALA A 324 -18.70 -16.29 -5.48
CA ALA A 324 -17.92 -15.82 -6.63
C ALA A 324 -18.75 -15.73 -7.93
N MET A 325 -19.35 -16.84 -8.35
CA MET A 325 -20.16 -16.88 -9.57
C MET A 325 -21.41 -16.00 -9.47
N PHE A 326 -21.98 -15.86 -8.27
CA PHE A 326 -23.12 -14.97 -8.03
C PHE A 326 -22.76 -13.51 -8.26
N GLU A 327 -21.61 -13.05 -7.75
CA GLU A 327 -21.17 -11.66 -7.94
C GLU A 327 -20.83 -11.38 -9.41
N CYS A 328 -20.21 -12.32 -10.13
CA CYS A 328 -20.00 -12.21 -11.58
C CYS A 328 -21.33 -12.01 -12.33
N VAL A 329 -22.31 -12.90 -12.10
CA VAL A 329 -23.63 -12.82 -12.77
C VAL A 329 -24.38 -11.55 -12.38
N LYS A 330 -24.25 -11.09 -11.13
CA LYS A 330 -24.85 -9.84 -10.66
C LYS A 330 -24.30 -8.64 -11.43
N VAL A 331 -23.00 -8.60 -11.73
CA VAL A 331 -22.42 -7.57 -12.58
C VAL A 331 -22.96 -7.66 -14.00
N LEU A 332 -22.99 -8.86 -14.60
CA LEU A 332 -23.52 -9.06 -15.96
C LEU A 332 -25.00 -8.67 -16.12
N ASN A 333 -25.79 -8.78 -15.06
CA ASN A 333 -27.19 -8.32 -15.09
C ASN A 333 -27.32 -6.80 -15.00
N ARG A 334 -26.33 -6.11 -14.43
CA ARG A 334 -26.29 -4.64 -14.34
C ARG A 334 -25.62 -4.00 -15.55
N ASN A 335 -24.65 -4.70 -16.13
CA ASN A 335 -23.81 -4.26 -17.24
C ASN A 335 -23.71 -5.43 -18.25
N PRO A 336 -24.74 -5.68 -19.07
CA PRO A 336 -24.77 -6.79 -20.02
C PRO A 336 -23.71 -6.71 -21.12
N GLU A 337 -23.09 -5.55 -21.30
CA GLU A 337 -22.01 -5.28 -22.24
C GLU A 337 -20.61 -5.71 -21.74
N VAL A 338 -20.49 -6.17 -20.49
CA VAL A 338 -19.22 -6.66 -19.94
C VAL A 338 -18.82 -7.98 -20.59
N ASP A 339 -17.63 -8.00 -21.18
CA ASP A 339 -17.05 -9.19 -21.80
C ASP A 339 -16.01 -9.89 -20.90
N VAL A 340 -15.36 -9.13 -20.01
CA VAL A 340 -14.32 -9.63 -19.09
C VAL A 340 -14.58 -9.15 -17.66
N LEU A 341 -14.44 -10.05 -16.70
CA LEU A 341 -14.50 -9.75 -15.26
C LEU A 341 -13.22 -10.25 -14.59
N TYR A 342 -12.76 -9.52 -13.58
CA TYR A 342 -11.78 -10.05 -12.64
C TYR A 342 -12.08 -9.59 -11.21
N SER A 343 -11.53 -10.28 -10.22
CA SER A 343 -11.76 -9.98 -8.81
C SER A 343 -10.48 -9.73 -8.02
N ASP A 344 -10.64 -9.16 -6.83
CA ASP A 344 -9.60 -9.24 -5.79
C ASP A 344 -9.37 -10.70 -5.36
N GLU A 345 -8.20 -10.95 -4.78
CA GLU A 345 -7.76 -12.25 -4.29
C GLU A 345 -7.02 -12.10 -2.95
N ASP A 346 -6.87 -13.21 -2.24
CA ASP A 346 -5.99 -13.32 -1.08
C ASP A 346 -5.25 -14.66 -1.10
N LYS A 347 -4.44 -14.88 -0.07
CA LYS A 347 -3.83 -16.18 0.20
C LYS A 347 -4.50 -16.87 1.36
N VAL A 348 -4.59 -18.19 1.27
CA VAL A 348 -5.08 -19.07 2.34
C VAL A 348 -4.01 -20.09 2.71
N ASP A 349 -3.98 -20.50 3.98
CA ASP A 349 -3.08 -21.54 4.44
C ASP A 349 -3.47 -22.94 3.91
N MET A 350 -2.58 -23.91 4.13
CA MET A 350 -2.72 -25.30 3.68
C MET A 350 -4.07 -25.94 4.02
N ASP A 351 -4.62 -25.58 5.18
CA ASP A 351 -5.88 -26.15 5.70
C ASP A 351 -7.12 -25.36 5.25
N GLY A 352 -6.96 -24.30 4.45
CA GLY A 352 -8.08 -23.48 3.97
C GLY A 352 -8.74 -22.62 5.05
N LYS A 353 -8.06 -22.33 6.17
CA LYS A 353 -8.68 -21.72 7.38
C LYS A 353 -8.25 -20.29 7.62
N ARG A 354 -7.00 -19.94 7.32
CA ARG A 354 -6.44 -18.62 7.61
C ARG A 354 -6.12 -17.88 6.34
N HIS A 355 -6.72 -16.70 6.21
CA HIS A 355 -6.57 -15.80 5.09
C HIS A 355 -5.55 -14.69 5.41
N PHE A 356 -4.69 -14.34 4.46
CA PHE A 356 -3.61 -13.36 4.60
C PHE A 356 -3.19 -12.78 3.25
N GLU A 357 -2.39 -11.71 3.28
CA GLU A 357 -1.82 -11.06 2.09
C GLU A 357 -2.84 -10.78 0.97
N PRO A 358 -3.84 -9.90 1.21
CA PRO A 358 -4.80 -9.54 0.17
C PRO A 358 -4.15 -8.75 -0.96
N ASN A 359 -4.53 -9.09 -2.18
CA ASN A 359 -4.31 -8.28 -3.36
C ASN A 359 -5.61 -7.56 -3.69
N PHE A 360 -5.73 -6.32 -3.17
CA PHE A 360 -6.80 -5.39 -3.49
C PHE A 360 -6.40 -4.59 -4.73
N LYS A 361 -6.90 -5.06 -5.87
CA LYS A 361 -6.50 -4.61 -7.21
C LYS A 361 -7.17 -3.27 -7.54
N PRO A 362 -6.54 -2.43 -8.38
CA PRO A 362 -7.24 -1.30 -9.00
C PRO A 362 -8.26 -1.82 -10.02
N ASP A 363 -9.12 -0.92 -10.51
CA ASP A 363 -9.83 -1.12 -11.77
C ASP A 363 -8.83 -1.24 -12.94
N PHE A 364 -9.33 -1.55 -14.14
CA PHE A 364 -8.48 -1.94 -15.27
C PHE A 364 -7.40 -0.90 -15.57
N ASN A 365 -6.14 -1.35 -15.59
CA ASN A 365 -4.94 -0.54 -15.68
C ASN A 365 -3.98 -1.22 -16.67
N ILE A 366 -3.94 -0.72 -17.90
CA ILE A 366 -3.23 -1.39 -19.00
C ILE A 366 -1.73 -1.31 -18.79
N ASP A 367 -1.22 -0.18 -18.31
CA ASP A 367 0.22 0.01 -18.12
C ASP A 367 0.75 -0.79 -16.93
N LEU A 368 -0.06 -0.94 -15.87
CA LEU A 368 0.25 -1.89 -14.79
C LEU A 368 0.22 -3.32 -15.31
N LEU A 369 -0.76 -3.67 -16.15
CA LEU A 369 -0.82 -4.99 -16.77
C LEU A 369 0.39 -5.25 -17.66
N CYS A 370 0.95 -4.25 -18.35
CA CYS A 370 2.19 -4.38 -19.13
C CYS A 370 3.46 -4.40 -18.27
N SER A 371 3.36 -4.12 -16.97
CA SER A 371 4.47 -4.15 -16.02
C SER A 371 4.45 -5.38 -15.12
N VAL A 372 3.27 -5.93 -14.81
CA VAL A 372 3.07 -7.13 -13.99
C VAL A 372 1.68 -7.70 -14.24
N ASN A 373 1.54 -9.02 -14.28
CA ASN A 373 0.23 -9.67 -14.31
C ASN A 373 -0.46 -9.50 -12.94
N TYR A 374 -1.12 -8.36 -12.72
CA TYR A 374 -1.82 -8.07 -11.47
C TYR A 374 -3.25 -8.64 -11.42
N ILE A 375 -3.78 -9.09 -12.57
CA ILE A 375 -5.14 -9.59 -12.71
C ILE A 375 -5.24 -11.02 -12.17
N CYS A 376 -4.33 -11.92 -12.56
CA CYS A 376 -4.27 -13.32 -12.12
C CYS A 376 -5.68 -13.97 -12.09
N HIS A 377 -6.10 -14.47 -10.93
CA HIS A 377 -7.38 -15.11 -10.71
C HIS A 377 -8.22 -14.32 -9.67
N LEU A 378 -9.54 -14.42 -9.64
CA LEU A 378 -10.43 -15.06 -10.58
C LEU A 378 -10.55 -14.19 -11.84
N PHE A 379 -10.22 -14.76 -13.00
CA PHE A 379 -10.46 -14.16 -14.32
C PHE A 379 -11.62 -14.87 -15.01
N VAL A 380 -12.58 -14.10 -15.51
CA VAL A 380 -13.76 -14.61 -16.23
C VAL A 380 -13.90 -13.87 -17.56
N VAL A 381 -13.99 -14.60 -18.66
CA VAL A 381 -14.09 -14.04 -20.01
C VAL A 381 -15.23 -14.68 -20.80
N LYS A 382 -15.91 -13.89 -21.61
CA LYS A 382 -16.96 -14.36 -22.52
C LYS A 382 -16.39 -15.37 -23.51
N LYS A 383 -17.03 -16.54 -23.61
CA LYS A 383 -16.53 -17.66 -24.42
C LYS A 383 -16.36 -17.29 -25.90
N THR A 384 -17.23 -16.42 -26.44
CA THR A 384 -17.14 -15.97 -27.83
C THR A 384 -15.85 -15.21 -28.14
N LEU A 385 -15.16 -14.62 -27.15
CA LEU A 385 -13.84 -14.03 -27.35
C LEU A 385 -12.76 -15.13 -27.38
N VAL A 386 -12.84 -16.08 -26.45
CA VAL A 386 -11.93 -17.23 -26.39
C VAL A 386 -11.96 -18.06 -27.69
N ASP A 387 -13.14 -18.25 -28.25
CA ASP A 387 -13.34 -18.97 -29.51
C ASP A 387 -12.67 -18.24 -30.70
N GLN A 388 -12.54 -16.91 -30.66
CA GLN A 388 -11.89 -16.14 -31.73
C GLN A 388 -10.36 -16.31 -31.73
N PHE A 389 -9.74 -16.31 -30.55
CA PHE A 389 -8.27 -16.44 -30.45
C PHE A 389 -7.78 -17.88 -30.22
N GLY A 390 -8.68 -18.86 -30.04
CA GLY A 390 -8.36 -20.28 -30.06
C GLY A 390 -7.80 -20.88 -28.75
N GLY A 391 -8.06 -20.28 -27.60
CA GLY A 391 -7.62 -20.80 -26.29
C GLY A 391 -6.15 -20.53 -25.96
N PHE A 392 -5.54 -21.42 -25.16
CA PHE A 392 -4.16 -21.28 -24.66
C PHE A 392 -3.11 -21.80 -25.67
N THR A 393 -1.86 -21.36 -25.54
CA THR A 393 -0.74 -21.83 -26.37
C THR A 393 0.49 -22.10 -25.53
N SER A 394 1.18 -23.21 -25.81
CA SER A 394 2.37 -23.63 -25.08
C SER A 394 3.57 -22.70 -25.27
N LYS A 395 3.50 -21.76 -26.24
CA LYS A 395 4.49 -20.69 -26.42
C LYS A 395 4.72 -19.90 -25.14
N TYR A 396 3.69 -19.76 -24.31
CA TYR A 396 3.74 -18.97 -23.08
C TYR A 396 3.67 -19.82 -21.81
N ASP A 397 3.96 -21.14 -21.87
CA ASP A 397 3.93 -21.99 -20.67
C ASP A 397 4.79 -21.38 -19.53
N GLY A 398 4.18 -21.24 -18.36
CA GLY A 398 4.70 -20.49 -17.20
C GLY A 398 4.09 -19.09 -17.02
N ALA A 399 3.59 -18.48 -18.09
CA ALA A 399 2.88 -17.19 -18.12
C ALA A 399 1.69 -17.23 -19.10
N GLN A 400 1.09 -18.41 -19.27
CA GLN A 400 0.04 -18.68 -20.26
C GLN A 400 -1.25 -17.92 -19.96
N ASP A 401 -1.53 -17.67 -18.68
CA ASP A 401 -2.61 -16.83 -18.20
C ASP A 401 -2.41 -15.37 -18.63
N TYR A 402 -1.18 -14.88 -18.62
CA TYR A 402 -0.85 -13.50 -18.96
C TYR A 402 -1.16 -13.18 -20.43
N ASP A 403 -0.71 -14.02 -21.37
CA ASP A 403 -1.06 -13.88 -22.79
C ASP A 403 -2.57 -14.09 -23.03
N PHE A 404 -3.20 -15.03 -22.31
CA PHE A 404 -4.63 -15.26 -22.41
C PHE A 404 -5.44 -14.02 -21.98
N ILE A 405 -4.99 -13.33 -20.93
CA ILE A 405 -5.57 -12.06 -20.48
C ILE A 405 -5.37 -10.99 -21.56
N PHE A 406 -4.16 -10.82 -22.11
CA PHE A 406 -3.92 -9.86 -23.20
C PHE A 406 -4.84 -10.08 -24.40
N ARG A 407 -4.90 -11.30 -24.94
CA ARG A 407 -5.78 -11.61 -26.08
C ARG A 407 -7.27 -11.45 -25.75
N SER A 408 -7.64 -11.61 -24.48
CA SER A 408 -9.01 -11.36 -24.02
C SER A 408 -9.34 -9.87 -23.98
N ILE A 409 -8.44 -9.04 -23.45
CA ILE A 409 -8.69 -7.59 -23.34
C ILE A 409 -8.65 -6.90 -24.71
N GLU A 410 -7.79 -7.36 -25.63
CA GLU A 410 -7.64 -6.85 -26.99
C GLU A 410 -8.95 -6.95 -27.80
N LEU A 411 -9.78 -7.94 -27.50
CA LEU A 411 -11.07 -8.17 -28.16
C LEU A 411 -12.29 -7.74 -27.31
N SER A 412 -12.06 -7.28 -26.08
CA SER A 412 -13.13 -6.93 -25.16
C SER A 412 -13.62 -5.49 -25.40
N ASN A 413 -14.94 -5.27 -25.27
CA ASN A 413 -15.48 -3.92 -25.28
C ASN A 413 -15.46 -3.31 -23.87
N LYS A 414 -15.73 -4.14 -22.86
CA LYS A 414 -15.79 -3.69 -21.47
C LYS A 414 -15.23 -4.74 -20.51
N ILE A 415 -14.30 -4.28 -19.69
CA ILE A 415 -13.66 -5.03 -18.60
C ILE A 415 -14.19 -4.47 -17.29
N TYR A 416 -14.51 -5.35 -16.34
CA TYR A 416 -15.07 -4.94 -15.06
C TYR A 416 -14.37 -5.62 -13.89
N HIS A 417 -13.87 -4.82 -12.96
CA HIS A 417 -13.28 -5.27 -11.72
C HIS A 417 -14.35 -5.42 -10.63
N ILE A 418 -14.39 -6.58 -9.97
CA ILE A 418 -15.22 -6.82 -8.80
C ILE A 418 -14.32 -6.65 -7.56
N PRO A 419 -14.44 -5.54 -6.79
CA PRO A 419 -13.58 -5.26 -5.63
C PRO A 419 -14.00 -6.08 -4.39
N LYS A 420 -13.99 -7.40 -4.57
CA LYS A 420 -14.32 -8.43 -3.58
C LYS A 420 -13.32 -9.55 -3.72
N VAL A 421 -12.85 -10.06 -2.59
CA VAL A 421 -11.99 -11.25 -2.54
C VAL A 421 -12.84 -12.46 -2.90
N LEU A 422 -12.76 -12.93 -4.14
CA LEU A 422 -13.55 -14.05 -4.68
C LEU A 422 -12.69 -15.29 -5.00
N TYR A 423 -11.37 -15.13 -4.92
CA TYR A 423 -10.38 -16.17 -5.15
C TYR A 423 -9.42 -16.25 -3.97
N HIS A 424 -9.07 -17.47 -3.57
CA HIS A 424 -8.17 -17.73 -2.44
C HIS A 424 -7.05 -18.66 -2.90
N TRP A 425 -5.84 -18.10 -3.01
CA TRP A 425 -4.65 -18.85 -3.41
C TRP A 425 -4.08 -19.63 -2.22
N ARG A 426 -4.04 -20.96 -2.32
CA ARG A 426 -3.46 -21.82 -1.30
C ARG A 426 -1.93 -21.73 -1.28
N ALA A 427 -1.38 -21.36 -0.13
CA ALA A 427 0.06 -21.31 0.09
C ALA A 427 0.62 -22.67 0.56
N HIS A 428 1.38 -23.36 -0.30
CA HIS A 428 2.08 -24.62 0.00
C HIS A 428 3.54 -24.65 -0.50
N MET A 429 4.39 -25.53 0.07
CA MET A 429 5.83 -25.62 -0.25
C MET A 429 6.11 -25.96 -1.72
N ASP A 430 5.27 -26.78 -2.36
CA ASP A 430 5.39 -27.09 -3.80
C ASP A 430 4.79 -26.01 -4.71
N SER A 431 4.22 -24.94 -4.13
CA SER A 431 3.67 -23.83 -4.89
C SER A 431 4.79 -23.00 -5.51
N THR A 432 4.48 -22.28 -6.58
CA THR A 432 5.41 -21.50 -7.41
C THR A 432 6.25 -20.46 -6.65
N ALA A 433 5.96 -20.22 -5.38
CA ALA A 433 6.54 -19.19 -4.53
C ALA A 433 7.98 -19.45 -4.01
N GLU A 434 8.47 -20.69 -3.88
CA GLU A 434 9.71 -20.93 -3.11
C GLU A 434 11.02 -20.94 -3.93
N ASN A 435 10.99 -21.08 -5.26
CA ASN A 435 12.24 -21.07 -6.06
C ASN A 435 12.14 -20.30 -7.40
N PRO A 436 12.14 -18.95 -7.37
CA PRO A 436 12.00 -18.11 -8.55
C PRO A 436 13.11 -18.31 -9.61
N GLU A 437 14.35 -18.58 -9.20
CA GLU A 437 15.48 -18.79 -10.12
C GLU A 437 15.30 -20.04 -11.00
N SER A 438 14.71 -21.10 -10.44
CA SER A 438 14.38 -22.32 -11.20
C SER A 438 13.25 -22.14 -12.24
N LYS A 439 12.59 -20.97 -12.23
CA LYS A 439 11.43 -20.65 -13.08
C LYS A 439 11.68 -19.48 -14.03
N LEU A 440 12.95 -19.17 -14.35
CA LEU A 440 13.31 -18.11 -15.30
C LEU A 440 12.57 -18.21 -16.66
N TYR A 441 12.23 -19.43 -17.09
CA TYR A 441 11.44 -19.65 -18.31
C TYR A 441 10.07 -18.95 -18.27
N ALA A 442 9.40 -18.92 -17.11
CA ALA A 442 8.09 -18.28 -16.94
C ALA A 442 8.19 -16.77 -17.09
N PHE A 443 9.24 -16.15 -16.54
CA PHE A 443 9.47 -14.71 -16.71
C PHE A 443 9.85 -14.35 -18.15
N LYS A 444 10.61 -15.21 -18.85
CA LYS A 444 10.88 -15.02 -20.29
C LYS A 444 9.60 -15.16 -21.12
N ALA A 445 8.72 -16.09 -20.76
CA ALA A 445 7.41 -16.22 -21.38
C ALA A 445 6.55 -14.96 -21.15
N GLY A 446 6.63 -14.34 -19.97
CA GLY A 446 5.97 -13.07 -19.68
C GLY A 446 6.47 -11.90 -20.53
N VAL A 447 7.79 -11.75 -20.71
CA VAL A 447 8.37 -10.79 -21.67
C VAL A 447 7.77 -11.02 -23.07
N THR A 448 7.74 -12.27 -23.52
CA THR A 448 7.23 -12.64 -24.83
C THR A 448 5.73 -12.33 -24.97
N ALA A 449 4.94 -12.53 -23.91
CA ALA A 449 3.51 -12.25 -23.89
C ALA A 449 3.23 -10.74 -24.08
N ILE A 450 3.98 -9.88 -23.40
CA ILE A 450 3.84 -8.41 -23.52
C ILE A 450 4.32 -7.92 -24.89
N GLU A 451 5.46 -8.40 -25.39
CA GLU A 451 5.95 -8.01 -26.72
C GLU A 451 5.00 -8.45 -27.84
N ASP A 452 4.39 -9.63 -27.72
CA ASP A 452 3.39 -10.06 -28.70
C ASP A 452 2.07 -9.30 -28.56
N HIS A 453 1.68 -8.89 -27.34
CA HIS A 453 0.60 -7.94 -27.15
C HIS A 453 0.88 -6.63 -27.92
N TYR A 454 2.06 -6.04 -27.74
CA TYR A 454 2.47 -4.83 -28.48
C TYR A 454 2.40 -4.99 -29.99
N LYS A 455 2.88 -6.12 -30.52
CA LYS A 455 2.74 -6.42 -31.97
C LYS A 455 1.29 -6.48 -32.42
N ARG A 456 0.38 -7.06 -31.63
CA ARG A 456 -1.04 -7.18 -31.96
C ARG A 456 -1.77 -5.83 -31.94
N VAL A 457 -1.40 -4.94 -31.00
CA VAL A 457 -2.03 -3.61 -30.87
C VAL A 457 -1.28 -2.49 -31.61
N GLY A 458 -0.22 -2.81 -32.36
CA GLY A 458 0.52 -1.84 -33.17
C GLY A 458 1.46 -0.94 -32.37
N ILE A 459 1.82 -1.30 -31.14
CA ILE A 459 2.81 -0.59 -30.32
C ILE A 459 4.21 -1.06 -30.68
N ASN A 460 5.13 -0.12 -30.92
CA ASN A 460 6.52 -0.42 -31.21
C ASN A 460 7.36 -0.32 -29.93
N GLY A 461 7.54 -1.46 -29.25
CA GLY A 461 8.35 -1.52 -28.04
C GLY A 461 8.94 -2.90 -27.80
N THR A 462 10.01 -2.94 -27.02
CA THR A 462 10.65 -4.15 -26.50
C THR A 462 10.46 -4.21 -24.99
N VAL A 463 10.59 -5.40 -24.41
CA VAL A 463 10.36 -5.59 -22.97
C VAL A 463 11.55 -6.28 -22.33
N GLU A 464 11.94 -5.80 -21.15
CA GLU A 464 12.95 -6.46 -20.32
C GLU A 464 12.37 -6.84 -18.95
N MET A 465 13.09 -7.72 -18.25
CA MET A 465 12.73 -8.06 -16.86
C MET A 465 13.07 -6.91 -15.93
N GLY A 466 12.13 -6.59 -15.04
CA GLY A 466 12.32 -5.62 -13.98
C GLY A 466 13.21 -6.14 -12.83
N PRO A 467 13.43 -5.33 -11.80
CA PRO A 467 14.32 -5.65 -10.68
C PRO A 467 13.83 -6.81 -9.80
N TYR A 468 12.56 -7.18 -9.91
CA TYR A 468 11.96 -8.32 -9.24
C TYR A 468 11.31 -9.25 -10.26
N TYR A 469 11.39 -10.56 -9.99
CA TYR A 469 10.76 -11.58 -10.81
C TYR A 469 9.25 -11.35 -10.98
N GLY A 470 8.79 -11.45 -12.23
CA GLY A 470 7.39 -11.19 -12.60
C GLY A 470 7.06 -9.72 -12.84
N MET A 471 8.02 -8.81 -12.66
CA MET A 471 7.93 -7.42 -13.10
C MET A 471 8.67 -7.22 -14.42
N TYR A 472 8.20 -6.28 -15.23
CA TYR A 472 8.70 -6.00 -16.56
C TYR A 472 8.82 -4.49 -16.78
N ARG A 473 9.75 -4.09 -17.64
CA ARG A 473 9.91 -2.71 -18.10
C ARG A 473 9.77 -2.69 -19.61
N SER A 474 8.95 -1.76 -20.09
CA SER A 474 8.73 -1.52 -21.51
C SER A 474 9.66 -0.42 -22.00
N HIS A 475 10.23 -0.62 -23.18
CA HIS A 475 11.09 0.30 -23.90
C HIS A 475 10.43 0.63 -25.23
N PHE A 476 9.88 1.82 -25.38
CA PHE A 476 9.20 2.23 -26.61
C PHE A 476 10.17 2.86 -27.60
N LYS A 477 10.00 2.54 -28.88
CA LYS A 477 10.72 3.20 -29.95
C LYS A 477 9.93 4.41 -30.42
N LEU A 478 10.51 5.60 -30.26
CA LEU A 478 9.89 6.85 -30.73
C LEU A 478 9.66 6.80 -32.26
N PRO A 479 8.44 7.04 -32.74
CA PRO A 479 8.14 7.01 -34.18
C PRO A 479 8.71 8.21 -34.94
N TYR A 480 8.93 9.33 -34.26
CA TYR A 480 9.57 10.54 -34.78
C TYR A 480 10.21 11.32 -33.61
N HIS A 481 10.87 12.43 -33.91
CA HIS A 481 11.69 13.19 -32.96
C HIS A 481 11.08 14.60 -32.71
N PRO A 482 9.97 14.73 -31.95
CA PRO A 482 9.25 16.00 -31.76
C PRO A 482 10.05 17.08 -31.02
N LEU A 483 9.71 18.35 -31.23
CA LEU A 483 10.18 19.41 -30.33
C LEU A 483 9.44 19.33 -29.00
N VAL A 484 10.19 19.32 -27.89
CA VAL A 484 9.65 19.43 -26.53
C VAL A 484 9.93 20.82 -25.96
N SER A 485 8.90 21.53 -25.49
CA SER A 485 9.05 22.79 -24.75
C SER A 485 9.03 22.54 -23.26
N VAL A 486 10.14 22.78 -22.58
CA VAL A 486 10.27 22.69 -21.13
C VAL A 486 9.89 24.03 -20.50
N ILE A 487 8.84 24.06 -19.70
CA ILE A 487 8.32 25.27 -19.04
C ILE A 487 8.77 25.29 -17.60
N ILE A 488 9.56 26.29 -17.21
CA ILE A 488 10.18 26.40 -15.88
C ILE A 488 9.87 27.75 -15.24
N PRO A 489 8.88 27.84 -14.34
CA PRO A 489 8.67 29.01 -13.50
C PRO A 489 9.86 29.26 -12.56
N ASN A 490 10.38 30.50 -12.47
CA ASN A 490 11.48 30.82 -11.57
C ASN A 490 11.40 32.24 -10.98
N LYS A 491 11.54 32.31 -9.65
CA LYS A 491 11.71 33.55 -8.88
C LYS A 491 12.88 33.40 -7.92
N ASP A 492 13.94 34.19 -8.06
CA ASP A 492 15.07 34.29 -7.11
C ASP A 492 15.80 32.99 -6.68
N HIS A 493 15.63 31.91 -7.44
CA HIS A 493 16.24 30.59 -7.19
C HIS A 493 17.29 30.25 -8.26
N THR A 494 18.24 31.17 -8.47
CA THR A 494 19.25 31.08 -9.54
C THR A 494 20.05 29.78 -9.51
N ASP A 495 20.50 29.34 -8.33
CA ASP A 495 21.38 28.18 -8.21
C ASP A 495 20.62 26.86 -8.44
N ASP A 496 19.36 26.80 -8.00
CA ASP A 496 18.47 25.65 -8.27
C ASP A 496 18.10 25.60 -9.77
N LEU A 497 17.74 26.74 -10.36
CA LEU A 497 17.42 26.83 -11.79
C LEU A 497 18.61 26.41 -12.67
N ASP A 498 19.82 26.89 -12.36
CA ASP A 498 21.01 26.50 -13.11
C ASP A 498 21.23 24.99 -13.01
N LYS A 499 21.10 24.42 -11.81
CA LYS A 499 21.21 22.98 -11.61
C LYS A 499 20.17 22.20 -12.45
N CYS A 500 18.93 22.68 -12.49
CA CYS A 500 17.86 22.12 -13.30
C CYS A 500 18.22 22.16 -14.80
N ILE A 501 18.57 23.34 -15.32
CA ILE A 501 18.94 23.53 -16.74
C ILE A 501 20.16 22.69 -17.11
N GLN A 502 21.22 22.72 -16.31
CA GLN A 502 22.41 21.91 -16.57
C GLN A 502 22.08 20.40 -16.57
N SER A 503 21.15 19.95 -15.74
CA SER A 503 20.73 18.54 -15.74
C SER A 503 20.00 18.14 -17.02
N LEU A 504 19.16 19.03 -17.59
CA LEU A 504 18.51 18.84 -18.89
C LEU A 504 19.52 18.83 -20.04
N MET A 505 20.59 19.63 -19.96
CA MET A 505 21.63 19.66 -20.99
C MET A 505 22.47 18.36 -21.06
N ARG A 506 22.35 17.46 -20.09
CA ARG A 506 23.03 16.15 -20.08
C ARG A 506 22.21 15.04 -20.73
N THR A 507 20.96 15.29 -21.12
CA THR A 507 20.09 14.24 -21.67
C THR A 507 20.53 13.82 -23.07
N THR A 508 20.18 12.60 -23.47
CA THR A 508 20.44 12.08 -24.81
C THR A 508 19.52 12.68 -25.87
N TYR A 509 18.35 13.16 -25.47
CA TYR A 509 17.41 13.86 -26.34
C TYR A 509 17.87 15.28 -26.60
N ASP A 510 17.93 15.68 -27.88
CA ASP A 510 18.47 16.97 -28.30
C ASP A 510 17.41 17.94 -28.89
N ASN A 511 16.18 17.50 -29.16
CA ASN A 511 15.17 18.35 -29.78
C ASN A 511 14.22 18.98 -28.75
N PHE A 512 14.76 19.85 -27.91
CA PHE A 512 13.99 20.57 -26.90
C PHE A 512 14.41 22.04 -26.79
N GLU A 513 13.47 22.87 -26.34
CA GLU A 513 13.67 24.27 -25.92
C GLU A 513 13.28 24.42 -24.45
N ILE A 514 13.82 25.44 -23.78
CA ILE A 514 13.55 25.77 -22.39
C ILE A 514 12.98 27.18 -22.32
N ILE A 515 11.79 27.31 -21.77
CA ILE A 515 11.10 28.58 -21.51
C ILE A 515 11.12 28.81 -20.01
N VAL A 516 12.00 29.69 -19.57
CA VAL A 516 12.04 30.13 -18.17
C VAL A 516 11.03 31.25 -18.00
N VAL A 517 10.03 31.03 -17.14
CA VAL A 517 9.03 32.05 -16.83
C VAL A 517 9.47 32.79 -15.57
N GLU A 518 10.04 33.96 -15.76
CA GLU A 518 10.36 34.89 -14.70
C GLU A 518 9.07 35.39 -14.04
N ASN A 519 8.94 35.25 -12.72
CA ASN A 519 7.72 35.63 -12.00
C ASN A 519 7.96 36.51 -10.77
N ASN A 520 8.49 37.72 -11.01
CA ASN A 520 8.67 38.81 -10.05
C ASN A 520 9.84 38.61 -9.05
N SER A 521 11.02 38.30 -9.57
CA SER A 521 12.30 38.26 -8.87
C SER A 521 12.74 39.66 -8.42
N ASP A 522 13.37 39.75 -7.25
CA ASP A 522 13.86 41.00 -6.68
C ASP A 522 15.41 41.10 -6.74
N GLN A 523 16.10 39.97 -6.93
CA GLN A 523 17.56 39.94 -6.85
C GLN A 523 18.22 40.25 -8.20
N LYS A 524 19.15 41.21 -8.19
CA LYS A 524 19.99 41.53 -9.36
C LYS A 524 20.72 40.29 -9.91
N LYS A 525 21.17 39.38 -9.05
CA LYS A 525 21.85 38.13 -9.43
C LYS A 525 20.98 37.30 -10.38
N THR A 526 19.68 37.24 -10.14
CA THR A 526 18.71 36.50 -10.94
C THR A 526 18.61 37.05 -12.37
N PHE A 527 18.45 38.37 -12.50
CA PHE A 527 18.39 39.02 -13.82
C PHE A 527 19.72 39.00 -14.58
N ASP A 528 20.85 39.12 -13.87
CA ASP A 528 22.18 38.95 -14.47
C ASP A 528 22.35 37.52 -15.00
N TYR A 529 21.84 36.51 -14.27
CA TYR A 529 21.88 35.11 -14.70
C TYR A 529 21.02 34.86 -15.94
N TYR A 530 19.79 35.39 -16.02
CA TYR A 530 18.94 35.26 -17.21
C TYR A 530 19.63 35.77 -18.48
N LYS A 531 20.21 36.97 -18.43
CA LYS A 531 20.96 37.54 -19.56
C LYS A 531 22.17 36.70 -19.94
N LYS A 532 22.81 36.08 -18.95
CA LYS A 532 23.95 35.19 -19.16
C LYS A 532 23.51 33.90 -19.86
N ILE A 533 22.48 33.22 -19.33
CA ILE A 533 22.08 31.91 -19.83
C ILE A 533 21.46 31.98 -21.23
N GLU A 534 20.66 33.00 -21.54
CA GLU A 534 20.14 33.20 -22.91
C GLU A 534 21.25 33.45 -23.93
N LYS A 535 22.35 34.08 -23.50
CA LYS A 535 23.52 34.31 -24.36
C LYS A 535 24.37 33.05 -24.55
N GLU A 536 24.46 32.22 -23.52
CA GLU A 536 25.30 31.01 -23.50
C GLU A 536 24.59 29.77 -24.05
N ASN A 537 23.25 29.72 -24.02
CA ASN A 537 22.45 28.58 -24.44
C ASN A 537 21.28 29.02 -25.33
N GLU A 538 21.39 28.73 -26.62
CA GLU A 538 20.37 29.08 -27.63
C GLU A 538 19.02 28.39 -27.43
N LYS A 539 18.97 27.33 -26.62
CA LYS A 539 17.73 26.63 -26.27
C LYS A 539 16.93 27.35 -25.21
N VAL A 540 17.51 28.32 -24.50
CA VAL A 540 16.87 28.98 -23.36
C VAL A 540 16.29 30.33 -23.80
N THR A 541 15.02 30.53 -23.53
CA THR A 541 14.32 31.83 -23.65
C THR A 541 13.71 32.19 -22.31
N VAL A 542 13.87 33.46 -21.90
CA VAL A 542 13.28 33.99 -20.65
C VAL A 542 12.09 34.88 -21.00
N VAL A 543 10.93 34.57 -20.42
CA VAL A 543 9.70 35.37 -20.57
C VAL A 543 9.27 35.93 -19.22
N TYR A 544 8.64 37.11 -19.22
CA TYR A 544 8.41 37.90 -18.01
C TYR A 544 6.92 37.98 -17.66
N TRP A 545 6.56 37.47 -16.48
CA TRP A 545 5.22 37.54 -15.91
C TRP A 545 5.13 38.72 -14.94
N GLU A 546 4.35 39.75 -15.31
CA GLU A 546 4.23 41.01 -14.55
C GLU A 546 2.94 41.09 -13.69
N HIS A 547 2.29 39.96 -13.41
CA HIS A 547 1.11 39.89 -12.56
C HIS A 547 1.39 39.20 -11.22
N GLU A 548 0.38 39.15 -10.33
CA GLU A 548 0.49 38.46 -9.05
C GLU A 548 0.86 36.97 -9.21
N PHE A 549 1.48 36.39 -8.19
CA PHE A 549 1.89 35.00 -8.22
C PHE A 549 0.68 34.06 -8.32
N ASN A 550 0.63 33.29 -9.41
CA ASN A 550 -0.30 32.20 -9.60
C ASN A 550 0.39 31.12 -10.43
N TYR A 551 0.73 29.98 -9.82
CA TYR A 551 1.50 28.92 -10.48
C TYR A 551 0.82 28.43 -11.76
N SER A 552 -0.51 28.28 -11.73
CA SER A 552 -1.29 27.85 -12.89
C SER A 552 -1.21 28.89 -14.02
N ALA A 553 -1.43 30.17 -13.72
CA ALA A 553 -1.38 31.23 -14.71
C ALA A 553 0.04 31.43 -15.29
N ILE A 554 1.07 31.32 -14.44
CA ILE A 554 2.48 31.43 -14.85
C ILE A 554 2.85 30.31 -15.83
N ASN A 555 2.43 29.07 -15.57
CA ASN A 555 2.66 27.96 -16.50
C ASN A 555 1.86 28.15 -17.80
N ASN A 556 0.57 28.54 -17.73
CA ASN A 556 -0.23 28.84 -18.92
C ASN A 556 0.41 29.92 -19.79
N PHE A 557 0.93 30.97 -19.15
CA PHE A 557 1.68 32.04 -19.81
C PHE A 557 2.93 31.49 -20.50
N GLY A 558 3.74 30.69 -19.80
CA GLY A 558 4.92 30.03 -20.40
C GLY A 558 4.56 29.17 -21.62
N VAL A 559 3.48 28.40 -21.54
CA VAL A 559 2.98 27.57 -22.66
C VAL A 559 2.59 28.42 -23.88
N SER A 560 2.13 29.66 -23.70
CA SER A 560 1.81 30.54 -24.84
C SER A 560 3.02 30.92 -25.70
N TYR A 561 4.25 30.75 -25.19
CA TYR A 561 5.50 30.93 -25.92
C TYR A 561 6.11 29.63 -26.45
N ALA A 562 5.50 28.48 -26.15
CA ALA A 562 5.99 27.16 -26.52
C ALA A 562 5.80 26.87 -28.02
N ASN A 563 6.85 26.41 -28.68
CA ASN A 563 6.85 25.95 -30.08
C ASN A 563 6.73 24.42 -30.20
N GLY A 564 6.97 23.69 -29.11
CA GLY A 564 6.98 22.24 -29.05
C GLY A 564 5.61 21.61 -29.21
N GLU A 565 5.61 20.41 -29.78
CA GLU A 565 4.43 19.56 -29.88
C GLU A 565 4.08 18.94 -28.51
N TYR A 566 5.10 18.74 -27.67
CA TYR A 566 4.97 18.27 -26.30
C TYR A 566 5.47 19.34 -25.34
N LEU A 567 4.77 19.46 -24.22
CA LEU A 567 5.10 20.36 -23.13
C LEU A 567 5.61 19.52 -21.97
N LEU A 568 6.70 19.95 -21.35
CA LEU A 568 7.18 19.43 -20.07
C LEU A 568 7.05 20.54 -19.03
N LEU A 569 6.07 20.43 -18.14
CA LEU A 569 5.99 21.31 -16.98
C LEU A 569 7.00 20.82 -15.94
N LEU A 570 7.90 21.69 -15.51
CA LEU A 570 9.02 21.32 -14.67
C LEU A 570 9.30 22.41 -13.63
N ASN A 571 9.38 22.01 -12.37
CA ASN A 571 9.80 22.93 -11.31
C ASN A 571 11.29 23.25 -11.43
N ASN A 572 11.66 24.49 -11.09
CA ASN A 572 13.04 24.99 -11.12
C ASN A 572 13.99 24.32 -10.13
N ASP A 573 13.49 23.65 -9.10
CA ASP A 573 14.25 22.94 -8.06
C ASP A 573 14.31 21.42 -8.29
N THR A 574 14.29 21.02 -9.56
CA THR A 574 14.47 19.63 -10.00
C THR A 574 15.86 19.37 -10.55
N GLU A 575 16.30 18.12 -10.51
CA GLU A 575 17.52 17.65 -11.19
C GLU A 575 17.24 16.29 -11.83
N VAL A 576 17.43 16.20 -13.14
CA VAL A 576 17.34 14.95 -13.91
C VAL A 576 18.46 13.99 -13.52
N ILE A 577 18.09 12.72 -13.27
CA ILE A 577 19.00 11.64 -12.87
C ILE A 577 19.48 10.84 -14.08
N ASN A 578 18.56 10.35 -14.92
CA ASN A 578 18.87 9.51 -16.07
C ASN A 578 18.89 10.29 -17.38
N GLU A 579 19.85 9.99 -18.26
CA GLU A 579 20.08 10.75 -19.50
C GLU A 579 18.95 10.57 -20.53
N ASP A 580 18.22 9.46 -20.48
CA ASP A 580 17.13 9.07 -21.39
C ASP A 580 15.73 9.52 -20.91
N VAL A 581 15.65 10.51 -20.00
CA VAL A 581 14.38 10.94 -19.38
C VAL A 581 13.32 11.39 -20.39
N PHE A 582 13.71 12.07 -21.47
CA PHE A 582 12.77 12.54 -22.50
C PHE A 582 12.23 11.36 -23.30
N GLU A 583 13.08 10.40 -23.67
CA GLU A 583 12.69 9.19 -24.36
C GLU A 583 11.73 8.34 -23.50
N GLU A 584 12.00 8.23 -22.20
CA GLU A 584 11.13 7.56 -21.23
C GLU A 584 9.75 8.23 -21.11
N MET A 585 9.68 9.56 -21.14
CA MET A 585 8.40 10.27 -21.10
C MET A 585 7.68 10.25 -22.44
N LEU A 586 8.38 10.51 -23.55
CA LEU A 586 7.83 10.50 -24.91
C LEU A 586 7.35 9.11 -25.31
N GLY A 587 8.01 8.04 -24.87
CA GLY A 587 7.61 6.67 -25.15
C GLY A 587 6.14 6.38 -24.80
N TYR A 588 5.66 6.96 -23.70
CA TYR A 588 4.24 6.92 -23.32
C TYR A 588 3.45 8.08 -23.93
N ALA A 589 3.96 9.32 -23.88
CA ALA A 589 3.21 10.51 -24.29
C ALA A 589 2.84 10.52 -25.79
N MET A 590 3.61 9.83 -26.62
CA MET A 590 3.35 9.70 -28.06
C MET A 590 2.24 8.70 -28.40
N ARG A 591 1.77 7.90 -27.43
CA ARG A 591 0.61 7.03 -27.64
C ARG A 591 -0.67 7.86 -27.70
N GLU A 592 -1.60 7.45 -28.55
CA GLU A 592 -2.86 8.17 -28.74
C GLU A 592 -3.77 8.10 -27.50
N ASP A 593 -3.75 7.00 -26.76
CA ASP A 593 -4.57 6.78 -25.56
C ASP A 593 -4.04 7.53 -24.32
N VAL A 594 -2.79 8.00 -24.33
CA VAL A 594 -2.15 8.70 -23.21
C VAL A 594 -2.30 10.21 -23.35
N GLY A 595 -2.67 10.87 -22.26
CA GLY A 595 -2.79 12.32 -22.18
C GLY A 595 -1.65 12.97 -21.39
N ILE A 596 -1.24 12.37 -20.27
CA ILE A 596 -0.18 12.90 -19.40
C ILE A 596 0.77 11.78 -19.01
N VAL A 597 2.07 12.10 -18.90
CA VAL A 597 3.09 11.23 -18.33
C VAL A 597 3.76 11.94 -17.15
N GLY A 598 3.80 11.30 -15.99
CA GLY A 598 4.49 11.80 -14.80
C GLY A 598 5.77 11.01 -14.51
N ALA A 599 6.77 11.71 -14.00
CA ALA A 599 8.05 11.13 -13.59
C ALA A 599 8.01 10.54 -12.18
N ARG A 600 9.04 9.80 -11.82
CA ARG A 600 9.39 9.45 -10.44
C ARG A 600 10.24 10.55 -9.84
N LEU A 601 9.81 11.05 -8.67
CA LEU A 601 10.52 12.08 -7.94
C LEU A 601 11.05 11.53 -6.62
N TYR A 602 12.28 11.90 -6.30
CA TYR A 602 12.90 11.63 -5.01
C TYR A 602 13.18 12.89 -4.22
N TYR A 603 13.16 12.75 -2.90
CA TYR A 603 13.76 13.70 -1.98
C TYR A 603 15.29 13.68 -2.07
N GLU A 604 15.94 14.69 -1.48
CA GLU A 604 17.40 14.79 -1.40
C GLU A 604 18.10 13.58 -0.73
N ASP A 605 17.36 12.78 0.05
CA ASP A 605 17.87 11.59 0.73
C ASP A 605 17.63 10.27 -0.01
N ASP A 606 17.34 10.34 -1.32
CA ASP A 606 17.03 9.22 -2.23
C ASP A 606 15.75 8.45 -1.86
N THR A 607 14.90 9.02 -0.99
CA THR A 607 13.57 8.43 -0.71
C THR A 607 12.55 8.93 -1.71
N VAL A 608 11.58 8.08 -2.04
CA VAL A 608 10.50 8.42 -2.98
C VAL A 608 9.69 9.58 -2.42
N GLN A 609 9.48 10.61 -3.24
CA GLN A 609 8.55 11.70 -2.98
C GLN A 609 7.27 11.53 -3.80
N HIS A 610 7.40 11.13 -5.06
CA HIS A 610 6.28 10.92 -5.95
C HIS A 610 6.44 9.62 -6.75
N ALA A 611 5.40 8.79 -6.68
CA ALA A 611 5.25 7.58 -7.48
C ALA A 611 3.76 7.37 -7.84
N GLY A 612 3.10 8.47 -8.25
CA GLY A 612 1.66 8.57 -8.45
C GLY A 612 0.92 9.32 -7.32
N VAL A 613 -0.29 9.77 -7.63
CA VAL A 613 -1.24 10.37 -6.68
C VAL A 613 -2.56 9.60 -6.69
N ILE A 614 -3.10 9.34 -5.49
CA ILE A 614 -4.46 8.84 -5.32
C ILE A 614 -5.36 9.98 -4.87
N VAL A 615 -6.45 10.19 -5.60
CA VAL A 615 -7.48 11.18 -5.28
C VAL A 615 -8.43 10.61 -4.21
N GLY A 616 -8.77 11.43 -3.23
CA GLY A 616 -9.59 11.07 -2.07
C GLY A 616 -8.81 10.79 -0.79
N ILE A 617 -7.49 10.54 -0.86
CA ILE A 617 -6.65 10.45 0.35
C ILE A 617 -6.74 11.78 1.12
N GLY A 618 -6.98 11.71 2.43
CA GLY A 618 -7.17 12.89 3.27
C GLY A 618 -8.38 13.75 2.88
N GLY A 619 -9.30 13.22 2.06
CA GLY A 619 -10.47 13.94 1.55
C GLY A 619 -10.21 14.82 0.32
N VAL A 620 -9.00 14.78 -0.25
CA VAL A 620 -8.63 15.52 -1.47
C VAL A 620 -7.77 14.68 -2.41
N ALA A 621 -6.48 14.53 -2.12
CA ALA A 621 -5.50 13.76 -2.88
C ALA A 621 -4.23 13.57 -2.05
N GLY A 622 -3.45 12.53 -2.34
CA GLY A 622 -2.18 12.29 -1.65
C GLY A 622 -1.18 11.48 -2.48
N HIS A 623 0.09 11.85 -2.38
CA HIS A 623 1.21 11.09 -2.96
C HIS A 623 1.31 9.72 -2.30
N VAL A 624 1.43 8.68 -3.12
CA VAL A 624 1.65 7.31 -2.65
C VAL A 624 3.13 6.97 -2.59
N PHE A 625 3.48 6.07 -1.66
CA PHE A 625 4.84 5.58 -1.44
C PHE A 625 5.87 6.62 -0.98
N ALA A 626 5.42 7.82 -0.57
CA ALA A 626 6.28 8.86 -0.02
C ALA A 626 7.09 8.33 1.19
N GLY A 627 8.40 8.55 1.17
CA GLY A 627 9.37 8.06 2.17
C GLY A 627 9.86 6.61 1.97
N ALA A 628 9.36 5.89 0.96
CA ALA A 628 9.87 4.57 0.60
C ALA A 628 11.29 4.66 0.02
N GLN A 629 12.06 3.57 0.10
CA GLN A 629 13.37 3.52 -0.55
C GLN A 629 13.22 3.35 -2.07
N ALA A 630 14.20 3.83 -2.85
CA ALA A 630 14.15 3.78 -4.31
C ALA A 630 13.89 2.38 -4.90
N ASN A 631 14.44 1.31 -4.32
CA ASN A 631 14.24 -0.06 -4.81
C ASN A 631 13.18 -0.83 -4.02
N GLU A 632 12.38 -0.17 -3.21
CA GLU A 632 11.30 -0.83 -2.46
C GLU A 632 10.10 -1.06 -3.37
N PRO A 633 9.63 -2.30 -3.57
CA PRO A 633 8.49 -2.60 -4.45
C PRO A 633 7.15 -2.10 -3.91
N CYS A 634 7.08 -1.82 -2.61
CA CYS A 634 5.87 -1.37 -1.93
C CYS A 634 4.65 -2.26 -2.23
N TYR A 635 3.44 -1.69 -2.17
CA TYR A 635 2.20 -2.43 -2.37
C TYR A 635 2.11 -2.99 -3.79
N MET A 636 2.06 -4.32 -3.93
CA MET A 636 1.96 -5.04 -5.21
C MET A 636 3.04 -4.68 -6.25
N GLY A 637 4.21 -4.18 -5.84
CA GLY A 637 5.25 -3.78 -6.81
C GLY A 637 5.02 -2.41 -7.47
N ARG A 638 3.92 -1.72 -7.12
CA ARG A 638 3.43 -0.56 -7.86
C ARG A 638 4.40 0.62 -7.87
N SER A 639 5.25 0.81 -6.85
CA SER A 639 6.22 1.92 -6.88
C SER A 639 7.25 1.81 -8.01
N LEU A 640 7.51 0.58 -8.49
CA LEU A 640 8.52 0.24 -9.50
C LEU A 640 7.92 -0.10 -10.87
N CYS A 641 6.59 -0.12 -10.99
CA CYS A 641 5.88 -0.46 -12.22
C CYS A 641 5.32 0.80 -12.88
N ALA A 642 5.46 0.90 -14.21
CA ALA A 642 4.69 1.86 -14.96
C ALA A 642 3.21 1.52 -14.81
N GLN A 643 2.37 2.54 -14.63
CA GLN A 643 0.93 2.32 -14.45
C GLN A 643 0.12 3.59 -14.63
N ASP A 644 -1.18 3.39 -14.82
CA ASP A 644 -2.15 4.47 -14.83
C ASP A 644 -2.49 4.92 -13.40
N TYR A 645 -2.54 6.25 -13.21
CA TYR A 645 -3.08 6.89 -12.02
C TYR A 645 -4.13 7.93 -12.39
N SER A 646 -4.87 8.43 -11.40
CA SER A 646 -5.82 9.51 -11.63
C SER A 646 -5.13 10.87 -11.74
N ALA A 647 -3.94 10.99 -11.13
CA ALA A 647 -3.11 12.17 -11.23
C ALA A 647 -1.63 11.88 -10.98
N VAL A 648 -0.80 12.75 -11.54
CA VAL A 648 0.64 12.90 -11.27
C VAL A 648 0.91 14.38 -10.95
N THR A 649 2.10 14.70 -10.43
CA THR A 649 2.41 16.07 -10.02
C THR A 649 3.03 16.90 -11.14
N ALA A 650 2.77 18.21 -11.14
CA ALA A 650 3.38 19.17 -12.05
C ALA A 650 4.83 19.55 -11.72
N ALA A 651 5.41 18.99 -10.66
CA ALA A 651 6.85 19.11 -10.44
C ALA A 651 7.66 18.53 -11.61
N CYS A 652 7.14 17.50 -12.29
CA CYS A 652 7.60 17.04 -13.60
C CYS A 652 6.48 16.24 -14.30
N LEU A 653 5.83 16.85 -15.30
CA LEU A 653 4.79 16.20 -16.11
C LEU A 653 4.90 16.55 -17.59
N MET A 654 4.75 15.57 -18.46
CA MET A 654 4.73 15.74 -19.92
C MET A 654 3.33 15.58 -20.48
N VAL A 655 2.95 16.43 -21.43
CA VAL A 655 1.64 16.42 -22.09
C VAL A 655 1.75 16.91 -23.53
N ARG A 656 0.93 16.36 -24.44
CA ARG A 656 0.80 16.89 -25.80
C ARG A 656 0.17 18.29 -25.75
N LYS A 657 0.75 19.26 -26.45
CA LYS A 657 0.27 20.65 -26.44
C LYS A 657 -1.21 20.78 -26.80
N GLU A 658 -1.66 20.04 -27.82
CA GLU A 658 -3.07 20.01 -28.23
C GLU A 658 -4.02 19.57 -27.09
N ILE A 659 -3.62 18.59 -26.27
CA ILE A 659 -4.41 18.13 -25.12
C ILE A 659 -4.43 19.19 -24.02
N PHE A 660 -3.30 19.85 -23.78
CA PHE A 660 -3.21 20.95 -22.82
C PHE A 660 -4.15 22.09 -23.21
N GLU A 661 -4.18 22.46 -24.49
CA GLU A 661 -5.06 23.49 -25.04
C GLU A 661 -6.55 23.06 -25.01
N GLU A 662 -6.85 21.80 -25.36
CA GLU A 662 -8.22 21.27 -25.37
C GLU A 662 -8.91 21.34 -24.00
N VAL A 663 -8.15 21.24 -22.90
CA VAL A 663 -8.68 21.32 -21.53
C VAL A 663 -8.51 22.69 -20.86
N ASP A 664 -8.18 23.72 -21.64
CA ASP A 664 -7.91 25.09 -21.18
C ASP A 664 -6.79 25.16 -20.12
N GLY A 665 -5.69 24.44 -20.33
CA GLY A 665 -4.46 24.49 -19.54
C GLY A 665 -4.63 24.17 -18.05
N LEU A 666 -3.85 24.80 -17.18
CA LEU A 666 -4.02 24.72 -15.72
C LEU A 666 -5.10 25.69 -15.24
N THR A 667 -5.97 25.25 -14.32
CA THR A 667 -7.06 26.08 -13.80
C THR A 667 -6.54 27.12 -12.81
N GLU A 668 -6.59 28.41 -13.18
CA GLU A 668 -6.04 29.53 -12.40
C GLU A 668 -6.69 29.74 -11.02
N GLU A 669 -7.89 29.19 -10.77
CA GLU A 669 -8.50 29.22 -9.43
C GLU A 669 -7.76 28.38 -8.39
N PHE A 670 -6.93 27.42 -8.86
CA PHE A 670 -5.97 26.65 -8.08
C PHE A 670 -4.60 27.29 -8.27
N ALA A 671 -4.36 28.39 -7.56
CA ALA A 671 -3.16 29.19 -7.74
C ALA A 671 -1.90 28.46 -7.26
N VAL A 672 -2.05 27.53 -6.30
CA VAL A 672 -0.88 26.95 -5.61
C VAL A 672 -0.99 25.45 -5.35
N ALA A 673 -2.14 24.95 -4.87
CA ALA A 673 -2.34 23.53 -4.59
C ALA A 673 -3.44 22.94 -5.49
N PHE A 674 -3.33 21.63 -5.75
CA PHE A 674 -4.27 20.84 -6.55
C PHE A 674 -4.42 21.24 -8.02
N ASN A 675 -3.59 22.15 -8.54
CA ASN A 675 -3.62 22.55 -9.96
C ASN A 675 -3.29 21.38 -10.89
N ASP A 676 -2.27 20.61 -10.54
CA ASP A 676 -1.84 19.39 -11.23
C ASP A 676 -2.90 18.28 -11.16
N ILE A 677 -3.52 18.10 -9.98
CA ILE A 677 -4.59 17.13 -9.79
C ILE A 677 -5.83 17.50 -10.61
N ASP A 678 -6.25 18.77 -10.56
CA ASP A 678 -7.36 19.26 -11.39
C ASP A 678 -7.08 19.05 -12.88
N PHE A 679 -5.88 19.41 -13.33
CA PHE A 679 -5.46 19.25 -14.71
C PHE A 679 -5.50 17.78 -15.16
N CYS A 680 -4.93 16.87 -14.37
CA CYS A 680 -5.00 15.44 -14.65
C CYS A 680 -6.45 14.95 -14.76
N LEU A 681 -7.32 15.37 -13.85
CA LEU A 681 -8.73 15.00 -13.88
C LEU A 681 -9.50 15.63 -15.07
N LYS A 682 -9.10 16.82 -15.55
CA LYS A 682 -9.63 17.40 -16.79
C LYS A 682 -9.22 16.56 -18.00
N VAL A 683 -7.96 16.19 -18.13
CA VAL A 683 -7.47 15.34 -19.24
C VAL A 683 -8.13 13.96 -19.20
N ARG A 684 -8.33 13.36 -18.02
CA ARG A 684 -9.05 12.08 -17.89
C ARG A 684 -10.51 12.15 -18.33
N LYS A 685 -11.17 13.31 -18.23
CA LYS A 685 -12.54 13.48 -18.76
C LYS A 685 -12.61 13.35 -20.29
N LEU A 686 -11.49 13.50 -20.99
CA LEU A 686 -11.38 13.22 -22.43
C LEU A 686 -11.21 11.73 -22.74
N GLY A 687 -11.17 10.86 -21.71
CA GLY A 687 -10.92 9.43 -21.87
C GLY A 687 -9.44 9.07 -22.03
N LYS A 688 -8.52 10.02 -21.78
CA LYS A 688 -7.07 9.82 -21.87
C LYS A 688 -6.48 9.27 -20.56
N LEU A 689 -5.43 8.47 -20.69
CA LEU A 689 -4.66 7.93 -19.56
C LEU A 689 -3.71 8.97 -18.97
N VAL A 690 -3.42 8.80 -17.68
CA VAL A 690 -2.37 9.55 -16.97
C VAL A 690 -1.40 8.50 -16.44
N VAL A 691 -0.23 8.42 -17.05
CA VAL A 691 0.74 7.35 -16.81
C VAL A 691 1.83 7.84 -15.87
N TYR A 692 2.11 7.09 -14.82
CA TYR A 692 3.34 7.24 -14.04
C TYR A 692 4.40 6.33 -14.64
N ASN A 693 5.55 6.89 -15.03
CA ASN A 693 6.71 6.12 -15.49
C ASN A 693 7.83 6.13 -14.42
N PRO A 694 8.12 4.98 -13.77
CA PRO A 694 9.17 4.89 -12.75
C PRO A 694 10.60 5.06 -13.30
N ALA A 695 10.79 5.02 -14.63
CA ALA A 695 12.08 5.14 -15.29
C ALA A 695 12.44 6.58 -15.71
N ALA A 696 11.50 7.52 -15.65
CA ALA A 696 11.82 8.95 -15.74
C ALA A 696 12.12 9.46 -14.33
N GLU A 697 13.40 9.64 -13.97
CA GLU A 697 13.82 9.85 -12.59
C GLU A 697 14.41 11.25 -12.36
N LEU A 698 13.89 11.95 -11.36
CA LEU A 698 14.41 13.25 -10.95
C LEU A 698 14.53 13.36 -9.42
N HIS A 699 15.51 14.13 -8.96
CA HIS A 699 15.45 14.72 -7.63
C HIS A 699 14.56 15.96 -7.68
N HIS A 700 13.77 16.16 -6.64
CA HIS A 700 12.99 17.39 -6.44
C HIS A 700 13.25 17.89 -5.02
N TYR A 701 13.95 19.03 -4.91
CA TYR A 701 14.48 19.57 -3.66
C TYR A 701 13.45 20.37 -2.85
N GLU A 702 12.21 19.86 -2.85
CA GLU A 702 10.98 20.43 -2.30
C GLU A 702 11.21 21.27 -1.03
N SER A 703 10.50 22.41 -0.96
CA SER A 703 10.53 23.40 0.13
C SER A 703 11.74 24.34 0.19
N LYS A 704 12.72 24.24 -0.71
CA LYS A 704 13.80 25.25 -0.79
C LYS A 704 13.33 26.58 -1.42
N SER A 705 12.42 26.52 -2.40
CA SER A 705 11.93 27.72 -3.12
C SER A 705 10.70 28.41 -2.52
N ARG A 706 9.82 27.63 -1.89
CA ARG A 706 8.48 28.09 -1.47
C ARG A 706 8.29 28.27 0.04
N GLY A 707 9.04 27.54 0.86
CA GLY A 707 8.81 27.43 2.31
C GLY A 707 7.51 26.67 2.69
N TYR A 708 7.34 26.36 3.99
CA TYR A 708 6.20 25.58 4.49
C TYR A 708 4.87 26.37 4.49
N GLU A 709 3.73 25.69 4.64
CA GLU A 709 2.42 26.32 4.86
C GLU A 709 2.25 26.76 6.32
N ASP A 710 2.99 27.79 6.70
CA ASP A 710 3.20 28.20 8.09
C ASP A 710 2.55 29.53 8.47
N THR A 711 2.02 30.29 7.49
CA THR A 711 1.31 31.55 7.73
C THR A 711 -0.20 31.37 7.66
N GLU A 712 -0.94 32.20 8.40
CA GLU A 712 -2.41 32.17 8.45
C GLU A 712 -3.03 32.36 7.06
N GLU A 713 -2.49 33.26 6.26
CA GLU A 713 -2.91 33.51 4.88
C GLU A 713 -2.70 32.28 3.98
N LYS A 714 -1.56 31.59 4.08
CA LYS A 714 -1.28 30.36 3.31
C LYS A 714 -2.26 29.24 3.70
N ILE A 715 -2.53 29.07 5.00
CA ILE A 715 -3.48 28.09 5.51
C ILE A 715 -4.91 28.41 5.05
N GLN A 716 -5.33 29.68 5.10
CA GLN A 716 -6.65 30.11 4.61
C GLN A 716 -6.80 29.86 3.10
N ARG A 717 -5.80 30.21 2.29
CA ARG A 717 -5.76 29.91 0.85
C ARG A 717 -5.87 28.41 0.60
N PHE A 718 -5.03 27.60 1.26
CA PHE A 718 -5.01 26.15 1.09
C PHE A 718 -6.37 25.53 1.43
N ASN A 719 -6.99 25.92 2.55
CA ASN A 719 -8.35 25.50 2.89
C ASN A 719 -9.39 25.94 1.86
N GLY A 720 -9.24 27.15 1.28
CA GLY A 720 -10.09 27.62 0.18
C GLY A 720 -9.95 26.76 -1.07
N GLU A 721 -8.73 26.39 -1.47
CA GLU A 721 -8.47 25.51 -2.61
C GLU A 721 -8.99 24.09 -2.36
N ILE A 722 -8.88 23.55 -1.14
CA ILE A 722 -9.53 22.29 -0.75
C ILE A 722 -11.04 22.34 -1.02
N GLN A 723 -11.72 23.40 -0.56
CA GLN A 723 -13.17 23.54 -0.74
C GLN A 723 -13.56 23.65 -2.21
N LYS A 724 -12.79 24.41 -3.01
CA LYS A 724 -13.00 24.50 -4.46
C LYS A 724 -12.82 23.14 -5.13
N PHE A 725 -11.76 22.41 -4.80
CA PHE A 725 -11.48 21.08 -5.35
C PHE A 725 -12.61 20.10 -5.00
N GLN A 726 -13.00 20.03 -3.72
CA GLN A 726 -14.08 19.17 -3.25
C GLN A 726 -15.42 19.50 -3.90
N LYS A 727 -15.71 20.79 -4.12
CA LYS A 727 -16.93 21.22 -4.82
C LYS A 727 -16.90 20.82 -6.29
N ARG A 728 -15.80 21.06 -6.98
CA ARG A 728 -15.62 20.79 -8.42
C ARG A 728 -15.62 19.30 -8.74
N TRP A 729 -14.93 18.51 -7.93
CA TRP A 729 -14.71 17.07 -8.14
C TRP A 729 -15.54 16.18 -7.19
N LYS A 730 -16.61 16.73 -6.60
CA LYS A 730 -17.50 16.02 -5.67
C LYS A 730 -17.94 14.66 -6.19
N LYS A 731 -18.35 14.60 -7.46
CA LYS A 731 -18.81 13.35 -8.10
C LYS A 731 -17.70 12.31 -8.11
N PHE A 732 -16.50 12.68 -8.57
CA PHE A 732 -15.33 11.81 -8.61
C PHE A 732 -14.94 11.32 -7.21
N LEU A 733 -14.89 12.21 -6.22
CA LEU A 733 -14.59 11.87 -4.82
C LEU A 733 -15.62 10.91 -4.20
N LEU A 734 -16.89 10.98 -4.62
CA LEU A 734 -17.94 10.07 -4.15
C LEU A 734 -17.90 8.71 -4.85
N GLU A 735 -17.57 8.68 -6.15
CA GLU A 735 -17.41 7.45 -6.93
C GLU A 735 -16.15 6.68 -6.52
N GLY A 736 -15.10 7.41 -6.12
CA GLY A 736 -13.80 6.86 -5.73
C GLY A 736 -12.79 6.86 -6.88
N ASP A 737 -11.51 6.85 -6.54
CA ASP A 737 -10.43 6.77 -7.52
C ASP A 737 -10.35 5.34 -8.10
N PRO A 738 -10.49 5.14 -9.42
CA PRO A 738 -10.47 3.82 -10.03
C PRO A 738 -9.13 3.07 -9.82
N TYR A 739 -8.03 3.79 -9.57
CA TYR A 739 -6.72 3.16 -9.33
C TYR A 739 -6.43 2.88 -7.86
N TYR A 740 -7.44 3.04 -7.00
CA TYR A 740 -7.40 2.73 -5.58
C TYR A 740 -8.58 1.85 -5.16
N ASN A 741 -8.29 0.66 -4.63
CA ASN A 741 -9.34 -0.27 -4.26
C ASN A 741 -10.20 0.27 -3.10
N PRO A 742 -11.53 0.16 -3.16
CA PRO A 742 -12.43 0.71 -2.13
C PRO A 742 -12.32 0.04 -0.76
N ASN A 743 -11.66 -1.12 -0.67
CA ASN A 743 -11.37 -1.83 0.58
C ASN A 743 -10.13 -1.28 1.31
N LEU A 744 -9.41 -0.33 0.70
CA LEU A 744 -8.24 0.33 1.28
C LEU A 744 -8.62 1.66 1.96
N SER A 745 -7.86 2.01 2.98
CA SER A 745 -8.05 3.23 3.77
C SER A 745 -7.63 4.46 2.97
N LEU A 746 -8.48 5.49 2.96
CA LEU A 746 -8.15 6.83 2.45
C LEU A 746 -7.56 7.75 3.53
N ASN A 747 -7.42 7.28 4.78
CA ASN A 747 -6.88 8.08 5.89
C ASN A 747 -5.35 8.18 5.85
N CYS A 748 -4.67 7.27 5.17
CA CYS A 748 -3.22 7.24 5.07
C CYS A 748 -2.78 6.58 3.75
N ASN A 749 -1.64 7.01 3.22
CA ASN A 749 -1.10 6.62 1.91
C ASN A 749 -0.30 5.31 1.92
N ASN A 750 -0.63 4.39 2.83
CA ASN A 750 0.13 3.15 3.06
C ASN A 750 -0.59 1.87 2.60
N PHE A 751 -1.70 1.99 1.85
CA PHE A 751 -2.49 0.85 1.36
C PHE A 751 -2.95 -0.09 2.49
N SER A 752 -3.16 0.45 3.69
CA SER A 752 -3.75 -0.33 4.78
C SER A 752 -5.23 -0.60 4.52
N VAL A 753 -5.69 -1.76 4.97
CA VAL A 753 -7.09 -2.17 4.84
C VAL A 753 -8.00 -1.22 5.65
N ASP A 754 -9.12 -0.82 5.06
CA ASP A 754 -10.12 -0.01 5.75
C ASP A 754 -10.91 -0.87 6.75
N MET A 755 -10.62 -0.68 8.04
CA MET A 755 -11.29 -1.40 9.14
C MET A 755 -12.67 -0.83 9.51
N THR A 756 -13.08 0.29 8.91
CA THR A 756 -14.34 1.00 9.21
C THR A 756 -15.50 0.54 8.32
N LYS A 757 -15.21 0.15 7.08
CA LYS A 757 -16.18 -0.48 6.17
C LYS A 757 -16.38 -1.94 6.59
N GLY A 758 -17.61 -2.27 7.01
CA GLY A 758 -17.98 -3.58 7.56
C GLY A 758 -18.85 -3.54 8.82
N GLY A 759 -19.15 -2.35 9.35
CA GLY A 759 -20.22 -2.13 10.33
C GLY A 759 -21.56 -1.88 9.64
N ILE A 760 -22.66 -2.23 10.31
CA ILE A 760 -24.09 -2.19 9.92
C ILE A 760 -24.59 -0.84 9.30
N PHE A 761 -23.76 0.19 9.17
CA PHE A 761 -24.12 1.52 8.67
C PHE A 761 -23.59 1.90 7.28
N GLY A 762 -22.97 0.99 6.52
CA GLY A 762 -22.29 1.31 5.25
C GLY A 762 -23.01 0.93 3.94
N ARG A 763 -24.30 0.60 3.92
CA ARG A 763 -25.05 0.31 2.67
C ARG A 763 -26.23 1.27 2.50
N LYS A 764 -25.93 2.50 2.07
CA LYS A 764 -26.84 3.31 1.26
C LYS A 764 -26.03 3.88 0.10
N GLY A 765 -26.09 3.15 -1.00
CA GLY A 765 -25.73 3.53 -2.36
C GLY A 765 -26.69 2.78 -3.26
#